data_AF-A0A5Q3LBD3-F1
#
_entry.id   AF-A0A5Q3LBD3-F1
#
_cell.length_a   1.000
_cell.length_b   1.000
_cell.length_c   1.000
_cell.angle_alpha   90.00
_cell.angle_beta   90.00
_cell.angle_gamma   90.00
#
_symmetry.space_group_name_H-M   'P 1'
#
loop_
_entity.id
_entity.type
_entity.pdbx_description
1 polymer ?
#
loop_
_entity_poly.entity_id
_entity_poly.type
_entity_poly.pdbx_seq_one_letter_code
_entity_poly.pdbx_strand_id
1 'polypeptide(L)'
;MIPPNPSPEIPLSDSSLIATDATQAMIRLFGVRVHNLQSVDVELPVGKLIALCGVSGSGKSSLAMDTLFAESQRRYLESFSIQSQRFFRTWQRPEVDRFEGLRPSIAVAQPTSRTSDRQSLGTVSEIEPHLQLLFAQASTVICQCCGREVVRDSPTSVADYLEAIPEKTAVLLTFSLPAPSKNPKLRAKLLQEEGFRRLIIAEELVRIEDVINGKHQGKEEEDSKAKNTFWNVVVDRVQSGGRSARLLDSLEMAFRYGSGTMQLWQALPKDTEESTGHTESITYLNGDAYCVETFTQALRCGHCGREFPEPEPQLFNQRHRSGQCPACQGSGLFTSSTKKQQTDTPCPTCSGTGRNPIAEEYFYAGQRYSYYLTESLEKLKLLFEKEQRELDRPIYQQRLVEQISQRLNYLSRVGLGYLQLGRTFSTLSSGEWQRVVLTRCLASGLVHALYILDEPSSGLHPADQGPLIEILQEIRDQQNTLLVIDHHRGVLDTADWIIEMGPGAGEEGGNLVYAGTKENFLQHPDSPTAKALAKPLKLKEAMNPPPKKWLQLQGISGRFFDGLDLSIPLGKLTVLTGVSGAGKTSLLRDALFPALQATLQGVDAPGFEYQELIGSQYVNGVQWLDQSPMTKTSRSNAATYLKAFDAIRSVFAETPDAKSKNLSKSNFSFNSPAGRCLQCQGEGQLRIEMQCLPDVFVVCPECEGTRFRPEILEVYYRGMTIAEVLQLSAREAFRFFRGQPTIQTRLKPLLDVGLDYLQIGQPANTFSGGEAQRLKLASLLAETKVTRTLLLLDEPTRGLHPADIDRLMQTWRMLLEVGHTVLIAESRLQVLAGADHLIELGPGPAAEGGKIIATGSPQELSTNPTSRIGPYLKSTF
;
A
#
# COMPACT_ATOMS: atom_id res chain seq x y z
N MET A 1 17.60 29.69 73.50
CA MET A 1 16.16 29.38 73.65
C MET A 1 15.43 30.61 73.14
N ILE A 2 14.96 30.66 71.90
CA ILE A 2 13.82 29.91 71.35
C ILE A 2 14.17 29.52 69.90
N PRO A 3 14.09 28.23 69.52
CA PRO A 3 14.29 27.81 68.14
C PRO A 3 13.12 28.30 67.25
N PRO A 4 13.37 28.62 65.97
CA PRO A 4 12.32 29.06 65.06
C PRO A 4 11.36 27.90 64.75
N ASN A 5 10.09 28.26 64.74
CA ASN A 5 8.89 27.44 64.65
C ASN A 5 8.90 26.53 63.39
N PRO A 6 8.63 25.22 63.49
CA PRO A 6 8.36 24.39 62.33
C PRO A 6 6.98 24.70 61.76
N SER A 7 6.93 24.90 60.43
CA SER A 7 5.71 25.06 59.64
C SER A 7 4.77 23.86 59.87
N PRO A 8 3.45 24.08 60.01
CA PRO A 8 2.50 23.00 60.24
C PRO A 8 2.33 22.15 58.98
N GLU A 9 2.41 20.84 59.16
CA GLU A 9 1.96 19.83 58.19
C GLU A 9 0.49 20.09 57.85
N ILE A 10 0.23 20.38 56.58
CA ILE A 10 -1.14 20.46 56.06
C ILE A 10 -1.59 19.02 55.78
N PRO A 11 -2.71 18.55 56.35
CA PRO A 11 -3.21 17.22 56.12
C PRO A 11 -3.54 17.03 54.64
N LEU A 12 -3.19 15.87 54.09
CA LEU A 12 -3.75 15.34 52.84
C LEU A 12 -5.26 15.16 53.02
N SER A 13 -6.04 16.23 52.80
CA SER A 13 -7.49 16.19 52.77
C SER A 13 -7.98 16.10 51.33
N ASP A 14 -8.68 15.00 51.06
CA ASP A 14 -9.63 14.77 49.98
C ASP A 14 -9.12 14.71 48.53
N SER A 15 -8.45 13.60 48.23
CA SER A 15 -8.42 12.99 46.88
C SER A 15 -9.77 12.36 46.46
N SER A 16 -10.84 12.63 47.19
CA SER A 16 -12.19 12.08 47.00
C SER A 16 -13.10 12.95 46.11
N LEU A 17 -12.63 14.10 45.60
CA LEU A 17 -13.43 15.03 44.79
C LEU A 17 -13.11 15.04 43.27
N ILE A 18 -12.28 14.12 42.76
CA ILE A 18 -12.06 13.92 41.30
C ILE A 18 -12.50 12.49 40.86
N ALA A 19 -13.16 11.74 41.75
CA ALA A 19 -13.65 10.39 41.47
C ALA A 19 -15.16 10.34 41.26
N THR A 20 -15.74 11.36 40.61
CA THR A 20 -17.12 11.31 40.11
C THR A 20 -17.12 11.39 38.59
N ASP A 21 -17.49 10.25 37.99
CA ASP A 21 -18.00 10.07 36.63
C ASP A 21 -17.04 9.86 35.44
N ALA A 22 -16.10 8.92 35.58
CA ALA A 22 -15.40 8.33 34.42
C ALA A 22 -16.31 7.44 33.53
N THR A 23 -17.59 7.28 33.88
CA THR A 23 -18.54 6.37 33.24
C THR A 23 -19.31 6.93 32.05
N GLN A 24 -19.25 8.24 31.73
CA GLN A 24 -20.02 8.83 30.60
C GLN A 24 -19.35 10.01 29.90
N ALA A 25 -18.06 9.92 29.55
CA ALA A 25 -17.51 10.88 28.58
C ALA A 25 -18.15 10.62 27.19
N MET A 26 -18.76 11.64 26.60
CA MET A 26 -19.42 11.58 25.28
C MET A 26 -18.83 12.63 24.34
N ILE A 27 -18.72 12.31 23.06
CA ILE A 27 -18.55 13.29 21.98
C ILE A 27 -19.97 13.67 21.52
N ARG A 28 -20.30 14.96 21.48
CA ARG A 28 -21.65 15.42 21.10
C ARG A 28 -21.59 16.40 19.95
N LEU A 29 -22.51 16.22 19.02
CA LEU A 29 -22.75 17.07 17.87
C LEU A 29 -24.19 17.54 17.92
N PHE A 30 -24.41 18.84 17.71
CA PHE A 30 -25.74 19.43 17.70
C PHE A 30 -26.00 20.13 16.38
N GLY A 31 -27.17 19.88 15.80
CA GLY A 31 -27.68 20.53 14.60
C GLY A 31 -26.78 20.35 13.38
N VAL A 32 -26.36 19.12 13.09
CA VAL A 32 -25.50 18.83 11.93
C VAL A 32 -26.33 18.89 10.63
N ARG A 33 -25.93 19.75 9.69
CA ARG A 33 -26.63 20.01 8.42
C ARG A 33 -25.75 19.83 7.18
N VAL A 34 -24.64 19.12 7.30
CA VAL A 34 -23.74 18.85 6.18
C VAL A 34 -24.43 17.97 5.13
N HIS A 35 -24.43 18.42 3.88
CA HIS A 35 -25.07 17.73 2.74
C HIS A 35 -26.58 17.50 2.94
N ASN A 36 -27.02 16.25 3.05
CA ASN A 36 -28.43 15.90 3.21
C ASN A 36 -28.86 15.69 4.67
N LEU A 37 -27.97 15.94 5.64
CA LEU A 37 -28.26 15.77 7.07
C LEU A 37 -29.32 16.77 7.55
N GLN A 38 -30.33 16.27 8.25
CA GLN A 38 -31.54 17.02 8.64
C GLN A 38 -31.42 17.62 10.05
N SER A 39 -30.37 18.42 10.29
CA SER A 39 -30.10 19.07 11.58
C SER A 39 -30.03 18.05 12.73
N VAL A 40 -29.23 17.00 12.54
CA VAL A 40 -29.18 15.86 13.46
C VAL A 40 -28.31 16.15 14.69
N ASP A 41 -28.78 15.67 15.84
CA ASP A 41 -28.04 15.62 17.09
C ASP A 41 -27.52 14.20 17.31
N VAL A 42 -26.22 14.05 17.59
CA VAL A 42 -25.57 12.74 17.71
C VAL A 42 -24.64 12.72 18.92
N GLU A 43 -24.74 11.64 19.70
CA GLU A 43 -23.86 11.35 20.83
C GLU A 43 -23.05 10.08 20.58
N LEU A 44 -21.74 10.14 20.84
CA LEU A 44 -20.79 9.05 20.67
C LEU A 44 -20.11 8.75 22.01
N PRO A 45 -20.27 7.53 22.58
CA PRO A 45 -19.59 7.18 23.81
C PRO A 45 -18.09 7.02 23.62
N VAL A 46 -17.32 7.67 24.49
CA VAL A 46 -15.87 7.63 24.47
C VAL A 46 -15.34 6.27 24.92
N GLY A 47 -14.26 5.81 24.28
CA GLY A 47 -13.60 4.54 24.62
C GLY A 47 -14.36 3.30 24.16
N LYS A 48 -15.34 3.49 23.26
CA LYS A 48 -16.22 2.43 22.75
C LYS A 48 -15.96 2.17 21.26
N LEU A 49 -16.31 0.96 20.82
CA LEU A 49 -16.45 0.61 19.41
C LEU A 49 -17.87 0.94 18.97
N ILE A 50 -18.01 1.98 18.17
CA ILE A 50 -19.28 2.49 17.66
C ILE A 50 -19.41 2.06 16.20
N ALA A 51 -20.50 1.38 15.85
CA ALA A 51 -20.80 1.07 14.45
C ALA A 51 -21.77 2.10 13.86
N LEU A 52 -21.43 2.65 12.70
CA LEU A 52 -22.27 3.55 11.91
C LEU A 52 -22.80 2.80 10.68
N CYS A 53 -24.10 2.55 10.64
CA CYS A 53 -24.77 1.83 9.55
C CYS A 53 -25.89 2.67 8.92
N GLY A 54 -26.58 2.11 7.92
CA GLY A 54 -27.59 2.80 7.12
C GLY A 54 -27.43 2.57 5.62
N VAL A 55 -28.49 2.80 4.85
CA VAL A 55 -28.51 2.57 3.38
C VAL A 55 -27.50 3.44 2.63
N SER A 56 -27.13 3.08 1.39
CA SER A 56 -26.26 3.94 0.57
C SER A 56 -26.92 5.31 0.35
N GLY A 57 -26.18 6.41 0.52
CA GLY A 57 -26.72 7.78 0.41
C GLY A 57 -27.52 8.29 1.62
N SER A 58 -27.54 7.55 2.75
CA SER A 58 -28.24 7.98 3.98
C SER A 58 -27.58 9.11 4.77
N GLY A 59 -26.34 9.50 4.44
CA GLY A 59 -25.59 10.55 5.16
C GLY A 59 -24.50 10.05 6.11
N LYS A 60 -24.15 8.75 6.09
CA LYS A 60 -23.08 8.17 6.93
C LYS A 60 -21.73 8.88 6.77
N SER A 61 -21.24 8.97 5.54
CA SER A 61 -19.96 9.63 5.23
C SER A 61 -20.03 11.12 5.50
N SER A 62 -21.18 11.75 5.29
CA SER A 62 -21.40 13.17 5.64
C SER A 62 -21.25 13.42 7.13
N LEU A 63 -21.74 12.51 7.98
CA LEU A 63 -21.57 12.59 9.43
C LEU A 63 -20.13 12.24 9.88
N ALA A 64 -19.57 11.15 9.36
CA ALA A 64 -18.28 10.64 9.81
C ALA A 64 -17.08 11.39 9.21
N MET A 65 -17.03 11.55 7.89
CA MET A 65 -15.90 12.14 7.18
C MET A 65 -16.05 13.66 7.03
N ASP A 66 -17.17 14.11 6.46
CA ASP A 66 -17.34 15.53 6.11
C ASP A 66 -17.68 16.42 7.32
N THR A 67 -18.11 15.80 8.43
CA THR A 67 -18.41 16.49 9.68
C THR A 67 -17.38 16.19 10.77
N LEU A 68 -17.35 14.97 11.31
CA LEU A 68 -16.51 14.60 12.46
C LEU A 68 -15.02 14.70 12.15
N PHE A 69 -14.57 14.01 11.09
CA PHE A 69 -13.16 14.02 10.70
C PHE A 69 -12.70 15.41 10.26
N ALA A 70 -13.49 16.08 9.40
CA ALA A 70 -13.18 17.43 8.92
C ALA A 70 -13.03 18.45 10.06
N GLU A 71 -13.95 18.46 11.03
CA GLU A 71 -13.88 19.39 12.16
C GLU A 71 -12.71 19.07 13.09
N SER A 72 -12.45 17.79 13.35
CA SER A 72 -11.33 17.35 14.18
C SER A 72 -9.98 17.70 13.55
N GLN A 73 -9.83 17.43 12.24
CA GLN A 73 -8.63 17.79 11.50
C GLN A 73 -8.42 19.30 11.48
N ARG A 74 -9.49 20.09 11.27
CA ARG A 74 -9.41 21.55 11.34
C ARG A 74 -8.91 22.04 12.70
N ARG A 75 -9.50 21.56 13.80
CA ARG A 75 -9.07 21.94 15.16
C ARG A 75 -7.64 21.53 15.46
N TYR A 76 -7.23 20.35 15.00
CA TYR A 76 -5.85 19.90 15.11
C TYR A 76 -4.90 20.82 14.32
N LEU A 77 -5.25 21.18 13.08
CA LEU A 77 -4.47 22.08 12.24
C LEU A 77 -4.39 23.52 12.79
N GLU A 78 -5.42 23.99 13.49
CA GLU A 78 -5.42 25.27 14.18
C GLU A 78 -4.40 25.33 15.33
N SER A 79 -3.93 24.19 15.84
CA SER A 79 -2.84 24.15 16.83
C SER A 79 -1.44 24.41 16.23
N PHE A 80 -1.32 24.39 14.89
CA PHE A 80 -0.04 24.64 14.20
C PHE A 80 0.30 26.13 14.12
N SER A 81 1.52 26.43 13.70
CA SER A 81 2.05 27.80 13.59
C SER A 81 1.14 28.75 12.79
N ILE A 82 1.21 30.06 13.09
CA ILE A 82 0.44 31.12 12.42
C ILE A 82 0.64 31.10 10.89
N GLN A 83 1.83 30.73 10.41
CA GLN A 83 2.13 30.61 8.98
C GLN A 83 1.32 29.48 8.33
N SER A 84 1.22 28.33 9.00
CA SER A 84 0.37 27.21 8.57
C SER A 84 -1.12 27.61 8.62
N GLN A 85 -1.56 28.29 9.67
CA GLN A 85 -2.95 28.75 9.82
C GLN A 85 -3.42 29.70 8.69
N ARG A 86 -2.54 30.52 8.11
CA ARG A 86 -2.90 31.42 6.99
C ARG A 86 -3.34 30.66 5.74
N PHE A 87 -2.80 29.47 5.49
CA PHE A 87 -3.22 28.61 4.37
C PHE A 87 -4.59 27.95 4.63
N PHE A 88 -4.96 27.75 5.89
CA PHE A 88 -6.17 27.02 6.28
C PHE A 88 -7.43 27.90 6.45
N ARG A 89 -7.31 29.24 6.39
CA ARG A 89 -8.48 30.14 6.49
C ARG A 89 -9.52 29.95 5.38
N THR A 90 -9.13 29.34 4.26
CA THR A 90 -10.00 29.07 3.12
C THR A 90 -10.86 27.80 3.31
N TRP A 91 -10.66 27.03 4.38
CA TRP A 91 -11.47 25.84 4.67
C TRP A 91 -12.86 26.23 5.16
N GLN A 92 -13.89 25.78 4.45
CA GLN A 92 -15.28 25.92 4.89
C GLN A 92 -15.50 25.09 6.14
N ARG A 93 -16.12 25.69 7.16
CA ARG A 93 -16.51 24.96 8.38
C ARG A 93 -17.69 24.04 8.04
N PRO A 94 -17.69 22.80 8.54
CA PRO A 94 -18.88 21.95 8.48
C PRO A 94 -20.07 22.69 9.12
N GLU A 95 -21.25 22.59 8.51
CA GLU A 95 -22.47 23.20 9.02
C GLU A 95 -22.97 22.46 10.26
N VAL A 96 -22.49 22.90 11.43
CA VAL A 96 -22.82 22.33 12.74
C VAL A 96 -22.99 23.47 13.75
N ASP A 97 -24.03 23.39 14.59
CA ASP A 97 -24.28 24.42 15.60
C ASP A 97 -23.28 24.36 16.74
N ARG A 98 -22.99 23.14 17.22
CA ARG A 98 -22.13 22.95 18.39
C ARG A 98 -21.47 21.58 18.42
N PHE A 99 -20.25 21.56 18.97
CA PHE A 99 -19.46 20.37 19.21
C PHE A 99 -18.93 20.34 20.65
N GLU A 100 -19.01 19.19 21.29
CA GLU A 100 -18.43 18.94 22.62
C GLU A 100 -17.58 17.67 22.62
N GLY A 101 -16.47 17.69 23.37
CA GLY A 101 -15.66 16.49 23.62
C GLY A 101 -14.90 15.93 22.40
N LEU A 102 -14.78 16.69 21.31
CA LEU A 102 -14.12 16.21 20.09
C LEU A 102 -12.63 15.89 20.34
N ARG A 103 -12.21 14.69 19.92
CA ARG A 103 -10.85 14.17 20.06
C ARG A 103 -10.09 14.28 18.74
N PRO A 104 -8.75 14.36 18.76
CA PRO A 104 -7.94 14.21 17.56
C PRO A 104 -8.30 12.91 16.85
N SER A 105 -8.59 13.00 15.56
CA SER A 105 -9.12 11.88 14.79
C SER A 105 -8.21 11.43 13.67
N ILE A 106 -8.19 10.13 13.44
CA ILE A 106 -7.50 9.50 12.33
C ILE A 106 -8.56 8.81 11.47
N ALA A 107 -8.71 9.24 10.22
CA ALA A 107 -9.56 8.55 9.26
C ALA A 107 -8.74 7.51 8.49
N VAL A 108 -9.26 6.29 8.44
CA VAL A 108 -8.80 5.24 7.53
C VAL A 108 -9.90 5.02 6.51
N ALA A 109 -9.77 5.71 5.38
CA ALA A 109 -10.66 5.58 4.24
C ALA A 109 -9.87 5.08 3.03
N GLN A 110 -10.53 4.37 2.13
CA GLN A 110 -9.88 3.95 0.88
C GLN A 110 -9.54 5.19 0.04
N PRO A 111 -8.31 5.32 -0.46
CA PRO A 111 -7.92 6.49 -1.23
C PRO A 111 -8.66 6.51 -2.57
N THR A 112 -9.39 7.60 -2.83
CA THR A 112 -10.11 7.83 -4.10
C THR A 112 -9.16 8.05 -5.29
N SER A 113 -7.89 8.38 -5.02
CA SER A 113 -6.80 8.49 -5.99
C SER A 113 -5.70 7.47 -5.72
N ARG A 114 -5.23 6.77 -6.75
CA ARG A 114 -4.07 5.87 -6.65
C ARG A 114 -2.91 6.57 -5.95
N THR A 115 -2.47 6.00 -4.82
CA THR A 115 -1.24 6.38 -4.13
C THR A 115 -0.06 6.23 -5.09
N SER A 116 0.96 7.08 -4.96
CA SER A 116 2.18 7.01 -5.77
C SER A 116 2.72 5.58 -5.86
N ASP A 117 3.07 5.13 -7.07
CA ASP A 117 3.68 3.82 -7.34
C ASP A 117 5.03 3.60 -6.65
N ARG A 118 5.49 4.57 -5.87
CA ARG A 118 6.76 4.53 -5.15
C ARG A 118 6.66 3.89 -3.76
N GLN A 119 5.47 3.72 -3.18
CA GLN A 119 5.29 3.11 -1.86
C GLN A 119 5.25 1.57 -1.93
N SER A 120 5.92 0.91 -1.00
CA SER A 120 5.89 -0.55 -0.78
C SER A 120 5.12 -0.87 0.50
N LEU A 121 4.67 -2.12 0.64
CA LEU A 121 4.07 -2.62 1.88
C LEU A 121 5.00 -2.42 3.09
N GLY A 122 6.31 -2.64 2.92
CA GLY A 122 7.32 -2.42 3.96
C GLY A 122 7.42 -0.97 4.40
N THR A 123 7.30 -0.01 3.47
CA THR A 123 7.29 1.41 3.84
C THR A 123 6.01 1.85 4.55
N VAL A 124 4.84 1.34 4.15
CA VAL A 124 3.55 1.73 4.76
C VAL A 124 3.35 1.09 6.13
N SER A 125 3.77 -0.17 6.29
CA SER A 125 3.76 -0.87 7.58
C SER A 125 4.86 -0.39 8.54
N GLU A 126 5.74 0.51 8.09
CA GLU A 126 6.90 1.02 8.84
C GLU A 126 7.91 -0.08 9.22
N ILE A 127 7.82 -1.28 8.66
CA ILE A 127 8.82 -2.35 8.87
C ILE A 127 10.12 -2.00 8.16
N GLU A 128 10.06 -1.50 6.92
CA GLU A 128 11.25 -1.23 6.11
C GLU A 128 12.19 -0.19 6.75
N PRO A 129 11.73 0.95 7.31
CA PRO A 129 12.60 1.87 8.06
C PRO A 129 13.32 1.23 9.25
N HIS A 130 12.64 0.37 10.02
CA HIS A 130 13.27 -0.36 11.13
C HIS A 130 14.31 -1.37 10.61
N LEU A 131 14.01 -2.04 9.50
CA LEU A 131 14.93 -2.95 8.83
C LEU A 131 16.17 -2.22 8.29
N GLN A 132 15.99 -1.03 7.68
CA GLN A 132 17.10 -0.19 7.22
C GLN A 132 18.01 0.23 8.38
N LEU A 133 17.43 0.58 9.52
CA LEU A 133 18.19 0.88 10.75
C LEU A 133 18.91 -0.36 11.30
N LEU A 134 18.26 -1.53 11.27
CA LEU A 134 18.86 -2.78 11.72
C LEU A 134 20.06 -3.16 10.85
N PHE A 135 19.92 -3.11 9.53
CA PHE A 135 21.02 -3.32 8.60
C PHE A 135 22.14 -2.29 8.82
N ALA A 136 21.79 -1.02 8.95
CA ALA A 136 22.79 0.03 9.18
C ALA A 136 23.66 -0.21 10.43
N GLN A 137 23.14 -0.90 11.44
CA GLN A 137 23.81 -1.07 12.72
C GLN A 137 24.34 -2.47 13.01
N ALA A 138 23.87 -3.49 12.29
CA ALA A 138 24.12 -4.90 12.60
C ALA A 138 24.49 -5.75 11.39
N SER A 139 24.61 -5.16 10.19
CA SER A 139 24.98 -5.94 9.01
C SER A 139 26.46 -6.30 8.99
N THR A 140 26.76 -7.50 8.52
CA THR A 140 28.11 -7.90 8.07
C THR A 140 28.26 -7.66 6.57
N VAL A 141 29.47 -7.39 6.12
CA VAL A 141 29.76 -7.15 4.69
C VAL A 141 30.52 -8.32 4.13
N ILE A 142 30.06 -8.88 3.02
CA ILE A 142 30.75 -9.98 2.33
C ILE A 142 31.18 -9.51 0.95
N CYS A 143 32.49 -9.52 0.69
CA CYS A 143 33.03 -9.07 -0.58
C CYS A 143 32.71 -10.06 -1.70
N GLN A 144 31.91 -9.68 -2.70
CA GLN A 144 31.57 -10.57 -3.81
C GLN A 144 32.76 -10.96 -4.72
N CYS A 145 33.88 -10.23 -4.65
CA CYS A 145 35.07 -10.54 -5.43
C CYS A 145 35.86 -11.73 -4.86
N CYS A 146 35.89 -11.89 -3.53
CA CYS A 146 36.77 -12.88 -2.87
C CYS A 146 36.06 -13.75 -1.81
N GLY A 147 34.79 -13.47 -1.50
CA GLY A 147 33.99 -14.22 -0.53
C GLY A 147 34.35 -13.96 0.94
N ARG A 148 35.36 -13.14 1.24
CA ARG A 148 35.75 -12.81 2.62
C ARG A 148 34.84 -11.75 3.24
N GLU A 149 34.65 -11.87 4.55
CA GLU A 149 34.00 -10.84 5.36
C GLU A 149 34.89 -9.59 5.40
N VAL A 150 34.27 -8.42 5.24
CA VAL A 150 34.94 -7.12 5.33
C VAL A 150 34.67 -6.55 6.71
N VAL A 151 35.67 -6.68 7.57
CA VAL A 151 35.67 -6.13 8.93
C VAL A 151 36.53 -4.87 8.99
N ARG A 152 36.28 -4.05 10.01
CA ARG A 152 37.20 -2.96 10.34
C ARG A 152 38.22 -3.48 11.33
N ASP A 153 39.48 -3.38 10.95
CA ASP A 153 40.58 -3.79 11.81
C ASP A 153 40.96 -2.67 12.76
N SER A 154 41.32 -3.09 13.97
CA SER A 154 41.88 -2.25 15.02
C SER A 154 43.22 -2.83 15.44
N PRO A 155 44.11 -2.03 16.06
CA PRO A 155 45.33 -2.57 16.68
C PRO A 155 45.03 -3.75 17.61
N THR A 156 43.90 -3.71 18.30
CA THR A 156 43.44 -4.80 19.16
C THR A 156 43.04 -6.06 18.38
N SER A 157 42.28 -5.95 17.28
CA SER A 157 41.86 -7.13 16.50
C SER A 157 43.04 -7.79 15.78
N VAL A 158 44.01 -7.00 15.31
CA VAL A 158 45.25 -7.53 14.71
C VAL A 158 46.12 -8.22 15.77
N ALA A 159 46.15 -7.69 17.00
CA ALA A 159 46.83 -8.36 18.11
C ALA A 159 46.16 -9.70 18.47
N ASP A 160 44.83 -9.76 18.48
CA ASP A 160 44.08 -11.01 18.70
C ASP A 160 44.34 -12.02 17.56
N TYR A 161 44.45 -11.55 16.31
CA TYR A 161 44.86 -12.38 15.17
C TYR A 161 46.28 -12.95 15.35
N LEU A 162 47.24 -12.13 15.80
CA LEU A 162 48.62 -12.56 16.08
C LEU A 162 48.74 -13.60 17.20
N GLU A 163 47.81 -13.62 18.16
CA GLU A 163 47.73 -14.63 19.21
C GLU A 163 47.25 -16.00 18.67
N ALA A 164 46.46 -16.01 17.59
CA ALA A 164 45.99 -17.23 16.95
C ALA A 164 47.05 -17.92 16.06
N ILE A 165 48.12 -17.20 15.69
CA ILE A 165 49.25 -17.75 14.91
C ILE A 165 50.11 -18.67 15.81
N PRO A 166 50.62 -19.82 15.31
CA PRO A 166 51.48 -20.72 16.08
C PRO A 166 52.61 -19.98 16.80
N GLU A 167 52.86 -20.28 18.08
CA GLU A 167 53.83 -19.57 18.91
C GLU A 167 55.23 -19.48 18.27
N LYS A 168 55.91 -18.35 18.49
CA LYS A 168 57.28 -18.07 18.02
C LYS A 168 57.45 -17.98 16.50
N THR A 169 56.37 -17.79 15.75
CA THR A 169 56.40 -17.44 14.33
C THR A 169 56.90 -16.01 14.16
N ALA A 170 57.86 -15.79 13.26
CA ALA A 170 58.38 -14.44 12.99
C ALA A 170 57.40 -13.66 12.10
N VAL A 171 57.08 -12.43 12.52
CA VAL A 171 56.14 -11.55 11.81
C VAL A 171 56.75 -10.17 11.60
N LEU A 172 56.59 -9.61 10.40
CA LEU A 172 56.91 -8.21 10.11
C LEU A 172 55.63 -7.38 10.02
N LEU A 173 55.61 -6.27 10.76
CA LEU A 173 54.53 -5.29 10.68
C LEU A 173 54.97 -4.16 9.75
N THR A 174 54.17 -3.88 8.73
CA THR A 174 54.55 -2.94 7.67
C THR A 174 53.40 -2.04 7.27
N PHE A 175 53.71 -0.90 6.63
CA PHE A 175 52.73 -0.09 5.91
C PHE A 175 53.24 0.23 4.52
N SER A 176 52.32 0.33 3.55
CA SER A 176 52.67 0.53 2.15
C SER A 176 52.59 2.01 1.75
N LEU A 177 53.60 2.49 1.04
CA LEU A 177 53.63 3.81 0.41
C LEU A 177 53.85 3.67 -1.10
N PRO A 178 53.25 4.52 -1.95
CA PRO A 178 53.62 4.58 -3.35
C PRO A 178 55.11 4.87 -3.50
N ALA A 179 55.80 4.15 -4.38
CA ALA A 179 57.22 4.41 -4.64
C ALA A 179 57.38 5.85 -5.18
N PRO A 180 58.35 6.63 -4.67
CA PRO A 180 58.54 8.01 -5.07
C PRO A 180 59.00 8.10 -6.53
N SER A 181 58.17 8.71 -7.39
CA SER A 181 58.51 8.96 -8.80
C SER A 181 59.63 10.00 -8.98
N LYS A 182 59.91 10.80 -7.95
CA LYS A 182 60.97 11.81 -7.92
C LYS A 182 61.71 11.77 -6.58
N ASN A 183 63.04 11.79 -6.62
CA ASN A 183 63.94 11.88 -5.46
C ASN A 183 63.74 10.79 -4.38
N PRO A 184 63.94 9.49 -4.68
CA PRO A 184 63.82 8.40 -3.72
C PRO A 184 64.69 8.58 -2.47
N LYS A 185 65.89 9.15 -2.63
CA LYS A 185 66.82 9.44 -1.52
C LYS A 185 66.23 10.40 -0.49
N LEU A 186 65.48 11.42 -0.93
CA LEU A 186 64.84 12.38 -0.02
C LEU A 186 63.72 11.71 0.78
N ARG A 187 62.89 10.88 0.12
CA ARG A 187 61.83 10.11 0.79
C ARG A 187 62.41 9.13 1.82
N ALA A 188 63.50 8.45 1.47
CA ALA A 188 64.23 7.56 2.38
C ALA A 188 64.80 8.33 3.59
N LYS A 189 65.39 9.51 3.38
CA LYS A 189 65.91 10.36 4.47
C LYS A 189 64.81 10.80 5.45
N LEU A 190 63.64 11.22 4.93
CA LEU A 190 62.50 11.58 5.77
C LEU A 190 62.01 10.39 6.61
N LEU A 191 61.89 9.20 6.02
CA LEU A 191 61.52 7.99 6.76
C LEU A 191 62.55 7.64 7.85
N GLN A 192 63.85 7.90 7.60
CA GLN A 192 64.90 7.72 8.61
C GLN A 192 64.77 8.73 9.76
N GLU A 193 64.47 10.00 9.45
CA GLU A 193 64.24 11.06 10.44
C GLU A 193 62.98 10.78 11.28
N GLU A 194 61.96 10.13 10.70
CA GLU A 194 60.77 9.63 11.39
C GLU A 194 61.04 8.37 12.23
N GLY A 195 62.24 7.80 12.18
CA GLY A 195 62.69 6.70 13.03
C GLY A 195 62.66 5.30 12.40
N PHE A 196 62.23 5.17 11.15
CA PHE A 196 62.22 3.89 10.45
C PHE A 196 63.64 3.52 9.98
N ARG A 197 63.93 2.21 9.87
CA ARG A 197 65.27 1.72 9.46
C ARG A 197 65.28 0.79 8.27
N ARG A 198 64.15 0.18 7.91
CA ARG A 198 64.07 -0.89 6.90
C ARG A 198 62.89 -0.68 5.96
N LEU A 199 63.09 -1.07 4.70
CA LEU A 199 62.11 -1.05 3.62
C LEU A 199 62.10 -2.42 2.96
N ILE A 200 60.95 -2.81 2.42
CA ILE A 200 60.83 -3.90 1.46
C ILE A 200 60.55 -3.26 0.11
N ILE A 201 61.45 -3.50 -0.86
CA ILE A 201 61.37 -2.96 -2.23
C ILE A 201 61.54 -4.16 -3.16
N ALA A 202 60.57 -4.41 -4.05
CA ALA A 202 60.64 -5.51 -5.02
C ALA A 202 61.12 -6.85 -4.40
N GLU A 203 60.51 -7.25 -3.28
CA GLU A 203 60.80 -8.51 -2.58
C GLU A 203 62.15 -8.60 -1.85
N GLU A 204 62.92 -7.51 -1.77
CA GLU A 204 64.17 -7.44 -1.00
C GLU A 204 64.02 -6.60 0.28
N LEU A 205 64.57 -7.09 1.40
CA LEU A 205 64.66 -6.33 2.66
C LEU A 205 65.90 -5.44 2.67
N VAL A 206 65.70 -4.11 2.57
CA VAL A 206 66.76 -3.12 2.41
C VAL A 206 66.83 -2.22 3.64
N ARG A 207 68.04 -1.82 4.06
CA ARG A 207 68.20 -0.75 5.07
C ARG A 207 68.02 0.60 4.40
N ILE A 208 67.31 1.50 5.06
CA ILE A 208 67.06 2.86 4.54
C ILE A 208 68.38 3.61 4.27
N GLU A 209 69.41 3.39 5.10
CA GLU A 209 70.76 3.92 4.91
C GLU A 209 71.38 3.52 3.57
N ASP A 210 71.13 2.29 3.09
CA ASP A 210 71.69 1.80 1.82
C ASP A 210 70.99 2.45 0.62
N VAL A 211 69.71 2.80 0.75
CA VAL A 211 68.96 3.59 -0.24
C VAL A 211 69.47 5.04 -0.27
N ILE A 212 69.70 5.67 0.90
CA ILE A 212 70.24 7.04 1.01
C ILE A 212 71.64 7.12 0.39
N ASN A 213 72.50 6.15 0.71
CA ASN A 213 73.88 6.08 0.24
C ASN A 213 74.01 5.61 -1.22
N GLY A 214 72.89 5.23 -1.88
CA GLY A 214 72.89 4.77 -3.27
C GLY A 214 73.57 3.42 -3.49
N LYS A 215 73.68 2.59 -2.45
CA LYS A 215 74.25 1.24 -2.50
C LYS A 215 73.24 0.20 -3.00
N HIS A 216 71.95 0.54 -2.96
CA HIS A 216 70.89 -0.26 -3.54
C HIS A 216 70.70 0.11 -5.03
N GLN A 217 71.38 -0.60 -5.92
CA GLN A 217 71.13 -0.59 -7.36
C GLN A 217 70.08 -1.66 -7.68
N GLY A 218 68.85 -1.46 -7.20
CA GLY A 218 67.73 -2.29 -7.64
C GLY A 218 67.50 -2.07 -9.12
N LYS A 219 66.89 -3.05 -9.81
CA LYS A 219 66.45 -2.99 -11.22
C LYS A 219 65.38 -1.90 -11.47
N GLU A 220 65.63 -0.66 -11.05
CA GLU A 220 64.69 0.46 -11.19
C GLU A 220 64.66 1.02 -12.63
N GLU A 221 65.68 0.74 -13.46
CA GLU A 221 65.77 1.31 -14.81
C GLU A 221 64.97 0.54 -15.88
N GLU A 222 64.79 -0.78 -15.78
CA GLU A 222 64.03 -1.55 -16.78
C GLU A 222 62.51 -1.55 -16.56
N ASP A 223 62.03 -1.38 -15.33
CA ASP A 223 60.60 -1.37 -14.99
C ASP A 223 59.97 0.03 -14.89
N SER A 224 60.65 1.04 -15.46
CA SER A 224 60.14 2.42 -15.55
C SER A 224 58.84 2.58 -16.36
N LYS A 225 58.29 1.48 -16.91
CA LYS A 225 56.94 1.41 -17.52
C LYS A 225 55.87 0.78 -16.61
N ALA A 226 56.22 0.16 -15.48
CA ALA A 226 55.26 -0.40 -14.54
C ALA A 226 54.77 0.68 -13.54
N LYS A 227 53.59 1.24 -13.80
CA LYS A 227 53.01 2.40 -13.11
C LYS A 227 52.66 2.22 -11.61
N ASN A 228 53.10 1.17 -10.91
CA ASN A 228 52.55 0.86 -9.58
C ASN A 228 53.50 0.07 -8.64
N THR A 229 54.75 0.51 -8.46
CA THR A 229 55.65 -0.04 -7.43
C THR A 229 55.33 0.58 -6.06
N PHE A 230 55.29 -0.24 -5.00
CA PHE A 230 55.06 0.19 -3.62
C PHE A 230 56.32 -0.07 -2.77
N TRP A 231 56.58 0.80 -1.80
CA TRP A 231 57.55 0.59 -0.72
C TRP A 231 56.79 0.15 0.53
N ASN A 232 57.11 -1.03 1.08
CA ASN A 232 56.57 -1.44 2.38
C ASN A 232 57.57 -1.09 3.47
N VAL A 233 57.22 -0.13 4.32
CA VAL A 233 58.07 0.33 5.42
C VAL A 233 57.89 -0.60 6.60
N VAL A 234 58.98 -1.14 7.14
CA VAL A 234 58.93 -2.05 8.29
C VAL A 234 58.88 -1.23 9.59
N VAL A 235 57.80 -1.40 10.34
CA VAL A 235 57.54 -0.72 11.61
C VAL A 235 58.21 -1.45 12.76
N ASP A 236 57.89 -2.73 12.93
CA ASP A 236 58.52 -3.60 13.92
C ASP A 236 58.62 -5.05 13.40
N ARG A 237 59.51 -5.81 14.03
CA ARG A 237 59.65 -7.26 13.85
C ARG A 237 59.31 -7.94 15.16
N VAL A 238 58.23 -8.68 15.16
CA VAL A 238 57.67 -9.32 16.37
C VAL A 238 57.61 -10.84 16.20
N GLN A 239 57.43 -11.55 17.31
CA GLN A 239 57.14 -12.98 17.31
C GLN A 239 55.69 -13.18 17.76
N SER A 240 54.99 -14.14 17.17
CA SER A 240 53.64 -14.53 17.61
C SER A 240 53.67 -15.11 19.03
N GLY A 241 52.55 -14.98 19.75
CA GLY A 241 52.37 -15.57 21.09
C GLY A 241 52.55 -14.62 22.28
N GLY A 242 52.14 -13.35 22.17
CA GLY A 242 52.04 -12.49 23.36
C GLY A 242 51.53 -11.06 23.13
N ARG A 243 50.52 -10.63 23.89
CA ARG A 243 50.06 -9.24 23.96
C ARG A 243 51.01 -8.40 24.79
N SER A 244 51.61 -7.37 24.19
CA SER A 244 52.42 -6.38 24.91
C SER A 244 52.03 -4.96 24.52
N ALA A 245 52.25 -3.99 25.42
CA ALA A 245 52.03 -2.58 25.11
C ALA A 245 52.84 -2.14 23.87
N ARG A 246 54.08 -2.65 23.74
CA ARG A 246 54.94 -2.41 22.56
C ARG A 246 54.31 -2.88 21.25
N LEU A 247 53.65 -4.04 21.27
CA LEU A 247 52.99 -4.57 20.06
C LEU A 247 51.85 -3.66 19.63
N LEU A 248 51.00 -3.24 20.58
CA LEU A 248 49.90 -2.31 20.30
C LEU A 248 50.41 -0.96 19.79
N ASP A 249 51.46 -0.38 20.38
CA ASP A 249 52.09 0.85 19.90
C ASP A 249 52.60 0.71 18.46
N SER A 250 53.18 -0.45 18.14
CA SER A 250 53.69 -0.75 16.79
C SER A 250 52.55 -0.89 15.77
N LEU A 251 51.45 -1.52 16.16
CA LEU A 251 50.24 -1.64 15.33
C LEU A 251 49.59 -0.27 15.12
N GLU A 252 49.48 0.56 16.16
CA GLU A 252 48.99 1.94 16.06
C GLU A 252 49.85 2.78 15.11
N MET A 253 51.19 2.67 15.20
CA MET A 253 52.09 3.32 14.25
C MET A 253 51.87 2.83 12.82
N ALA A 254 51.75 1.51 12.60
CA ALA A 254 51.53 0.94 11.27
C ALA A 254 50.24 1.47 10.63
N PHE A 255 49.12 1.46 11.38
CA PHE A 255 47.87 2.04 10.91
C PHE A 255 47.99 3.54 10.66
N ARG A 256 48.60 4.31 11.57
CA ARG A 256 48.72 5.76 11.45
C ARG A 256 49.51 6.18 10.21
N TYR A 257 50.68 5.60 9.99
CA TYR A 257 51.53 5.95 8.85
C TYR A 257 51.01 5.36 7.53
N GLY A 258 50.30 4.24 7.59
CA GLY A 258 49.63 3.62 6.45
C GLY A 258 48.25 4.19 6.12
N SER A 259 47.87 5.35 6.68
CA SER A 259 46.55 5.99 6.46
C SER A 259 45.37 5.05 6.74
N GLY A 260 45.44 4.34 7.85
CA GLY A 260 44.44 3.36 8.28
C GLY A 260 44.60 1.98 7.64
N THR A 261 45.69 1.68 6.93
CA THR A 261 45.97 0.35 6.35
C THR A 261 47.36 -0.14 6.76
N MET A 262 47.50 -1.41 7.10
CA MET A 262 48.79 -2.04 7.38
C MET A 262 48.87 -3.43 6.77
N GLN A 263 50.08 -3.96 6.67
CA GLN A 263 50.35 -5.32 6.19
C GLN A 263 51.16 -6.11 7.20
N LEU A 264 50.74 -7.34 7.42
CA LEU A 264 51.39 -8.33 8.27
C LEU A 264 52.03 -9.38 7.37
N TRP A 265 53.33 -9.58 7.53
CA TRP A 265 54.09 -10.59 6.78
C TRP A 265 54.47 -11.71 7.74
N GLN A 266 53.77 -12.84 7.65
CA GLN A 266 53.99 -14.03 8.48
C GLN A 266 54.98 -14.96 7.80
N ALA A 267 56.07 -15.31 8.48
CA ALA A 267 57.03 -16.29 7.96
C ALA A 267 56.43 -17.71 7.92
N LEU A 268 56.60 -18.41 6.81
CA LEU A 268 56.17 -19.80 6.62
C LEU A 268 57.34 -20.79 6.88
N PRO A 269 57.07 -22.03 7.31
CA PRO A 269 58.08 -23.08 7.43
C PRO A 269 58.78 -23.37 6.10
N LYS A 270 60.05 -23.81 6.16
CA LYS A 270 60.88 -24.08 4.96
C LYS A 270 60.44 -25.29 4.12
N ASP A 271 59.53 -26.12 4.63
CA ASP A 271 59.02 -27.35 3.99
C ASP A 271 57.60 -27.20 3.40
N THR A 272 57.12 -25.96 3.23
CA THR A 272 55.76 -25.71 2.71
C THR A 272 55.75 -25.88 1.18
N GLU A 273 55.38 -27.07 0.69
CA GLU A 273 55.13 -27.30 -0.75
C GLU A 273 53.87 -26.54 -1.23
N GLU A 274 53.84 -26.13 -2.50
CA GLU A 274 52.80 -25.32 -3.19
C GLU A 274 51.37 -25.92 -3.23
N SER A 275 51.01 -26.86 -2.35
CA SER A 275 49.80 -27.70 -2.47
C SER A 275 48.66 -27.41 -1.48
N THR A 276 48.57 -26.22 -0.89
CA THR A 276 47.32 -25.80 -0.24
C THR A 276 46.51 -24.95 -1.20
N GLY A 277 45.37 -25.48 -1.68
CA GLY A 277 44.41 -24.81 -2.57
C GLY A 277 43.67 -23.61 -1.94
N HIS A 278 44.36 -22.80 -1.15
CA HIS A 278 43.88 -21.55 -0.59
C HIS A 278 44.72 -20.41 -1.15
N THR A 279 44.03 -19.44 -1.75
CA THR A 279 44.52 -18.20 -2.33
C THR A 279 45.10 -17.28 -1.24
N GLU A 280 46.26 -17.65 -0.70
CA GLU A 280 47.10 -16.79 0.10
C GLU A 280 48.17 -16.17 -0.80
N SER A 281 48.37 -14.85 -0.71
CA SER A 281 49.45 -14.16 -1.43
C SER A 281 50.78 -14.50 -0.76
N ILE A 282 51.34 -15.65 -1.12
CA ILE A 282 52.70 -16.05 -0.73
C ILE A 282 53.68 -15.17 -1.50
N THR A 283 54.58 -14.52 -0.78
CA THR A 283 55.65 -13.69 -1.35
C THR A 283 56.97 -14.13 -0.74
N TYR A 284 58.06 -14.08 -1.52
CA TYR A 284 59.39 -14.44 -1.05
C TYR A 284 60.12 -13.17 -0.63
N LEU A 285 60.87 -13.25 0.48
CA LEU A 285 61.63 -12.12 0.98
C LEU A 285 63.03 -12.59 1.35
N ASN A 286 64.02 -12.20 0.54
CA ASN A 286 65.39 -12.73 0.60
C ASN A 286 65.46 -14.28 0.57
N GLY A 287 64.52 -14.94 -0.12
CA GLY A 287 64.46 -16.40 -0.28
C GLY A 287 63.66 -17.17 0.79
N ASP A 288 63.19 -16.51 1.85
CA ASP A 288 62.25 -17.10 2.82
C ASP A 288 60.79 -16.80 2.39
N ALA A 289 59.89 -17.75 2.56
CA ALA A 289 58.47 -17.59 2.19
C ALA A 289 57.67 -16.85 3.28
N TYR A 290 56.85 -15.90 2.88
CA TYR A 290 55.94 -15.15 3.75
C TYR A 290 54.51 -15.19 3.21
N CYS A 291 53.54 -15.33 4.11
CA CYS A 291 52.14 -15.03 3.83
C CYS A 291 51.86 -13.57 4.19
N VAL A 292 51.30 -12.80 3.26
CA VAL A 292 51.00 -11.37 3.47
C VAL A 292 49.51 -11.17 3.66
N GLU A 293 49.13 -10.62 4.81
CA GLU A 293 47.76 -10.18 5.08
C GLU A 293 47.68 -8.67 5.22
N THR A 294 46.63 -8.07 4.66
CA THR A 294 46.39 -6.62 4.75
C THR A 294 45.22 -6.36 5.68
N PHE A 295 45.43 -5.48 6.66
CA PHE A 295 44.43 -5.04 7.64
C PHE A 295 44.09 -3.57 7.42
N THR A 296 42.83 -3.19 7.59
CA THR A 296 42.37 -1.82 7.32
C THR A 296 41.29 -1.33 8.29
N GLN A 297 41.41 -0.08 8.73
CA GLN A 297 40.44 0.61 9.58
C GLN A 297 39.20 1.10 8.79
N ALA A 298 39.30 1.14 7.46
CA ALA A 298 38.19 1.50 6.59
C ALA A 298 37.31 0.28 6.27
N LEU A 299 36.08 0.51 5.80
CA LEU A 299 35.25 -0.57 5.25
C LEU A 299 35.77 -0.99 3.87
N ARG A 300 36.93 -1.63 3.84
CA ARG A 300 37.66 -2.00 2.63
C ARG A 300 38.10 -3.45 2.72
N CYS A 301 37.93 -4.21 1.65
CA CYS A 301 38.37 -5.59 1.63
C CYS A 301 39.91 -5.65 1.64
N GLY A 302 40.50 -6.21 2.70
CA GLY A 302 41.96 -6.39 2.81
C GLY A 302 42.57 -7.22 1.68
N HIS A 303 41.81 -8.13 1.07
CA HIS A 303 42.31 -8.98 -0.01
C HIS A 303 42.28 -8.31 -1.41
N CYS A 304 41.10 -7.91 -1.91
CA CYS A 304 40.98 -7.34 -3.26
C CYS A 304 41.05 -5.79 -3.29
N GLY A 305 41.11 -5.13 -2.13
CA GLY A 305 41.21 -3.68 -2.03
C GLY A 305 39.94 -2.91 -2.40
N ARG A 306 38.80 -3.57 -2.63
CA ARG A 306 37.51 -2.94 -2.94
C ARG A 306 36.97 -2.19 -1.72
N GLU A 307 36.52 -0.96 -1.94
CA GLU A 307 35.93 -0.10 -0.91
C GLU A 307 34.40 -0.25 -0.87
N PHE A 308 33.86 -0.15 0.34
CA PHE A 308 32.44 -0.26 0.62
C PHE A 308 31.95 1.03 1.31
N PRO A 309 30.76 1.53 0.96
CA PRO A 309 30.19 2.71 1.61
C PRO A 309 29.83 2.42 3.07
N GLU A 310 29.65 3.44 3.89
CA GLU A 310 29.11 3.25 5.23
C GLU A 310 27.69 2.65 5.18
N PRO A 311 27.37 1.67 6.04
CA PRO A 311 26.02 1.10 6.14
C PRO A 311 25.09 2.12 6.81
N GLU A 312 24.70 3.15 6.09
CA GLU A 312 23.68 4.10 6.54
C GLU A 312 22.29 3.64 6.07
N PRO A 313 21.19 3.97 6.78
CA PRO A 313 19.83 3.61 6.35
C PRO A 313 19.51 4.03 4.90
N GLN A 314 20.09 5.15 4.46
CA GLN A 314 19.95 5.68 3.11
C GLN A 314 20.51 4.76 2.02
N LEU A 315 21.56 3.97 2.32
CA LEU A 315 22.14 2.99 1.40
C LEU A 315 21.11 1.90 1.03
N PHE A 316 20.21 1.59 1.96
CA PHE A 316 19.17 0.58 1.82
C PHE A 316 17.84 1.16 1.32
N ASN A 317 17.82 2.44 0.94
CA ASN A 317 16.63 3.14 0.47
C ASN A 317 16.75 3.50 -1.03
N GLN A 318 15.99 2.82 -1.88
CA GLN A 318 16.00 3.02 -3.34
C GLN A 318 15.55 4.42 -3.81
N ARG A 319 15.00 5.24 -2.90
CA ARG A 319 14.60 6.62 -3.19
C ARG A 319 15.71 7.62 -2.90
N HIS A 320 16.71 7.23 -2.10
CA HIS A 320 17.84 8.10 -1.78
C HIS A 320 19.02 7.82 -2.71
N ARG A 321 19.74 8.85 -3.16
CA ARG A 321 20.80 8.77 -4.18
C ARG A 321 21.83 7.66 -3.92
N SER A 322 22.20 7.43 -2.66
CA SER A 322 23.15 6.38 -2.28
C SER A 322 22.61 4.96 -2.42
N GLY A 323 21.29 4.77 -2.23
CA GLY A 323 20.63 3.46 -2.28
C GLY A 323 19.95 3.13 -3.61
N GLN A 324 19.88 4.08 -4.57
CA GLN A 324 19.31 3.81 -5.89
C GLN A 324 20.30 3.05 -6.77
N CYS A 325 19.78 2.16 -7.61
CA CYS A 325 20.56 1.58 -8.69
C CYS A 325 21.06 2.70 -9.61
N PRO A 326 22.37 2.81 -9.88
CA PRO A 326 22.92 3.88 -10.72
C PRO A 326 22.45 3.78 -12.18
N ALA A 327 22.09 2.58 -12.65
CA ALA A 327 21.68 2.33 -14.04
C ALA A 327 20.24 2.78 -14.33
N CYS A 328 19.32 2.62 -13.37
CA CYS A 328 17.90 2.95 -13.55
C CYS A 328 17.40 4.07 -12.62
N GLN A 329 18.27 4.68 -11.81
CA GLN A 329 17.94 5.77 -10.89
C GLN A 329 16.75 5.45 -9.97
N GLY A 330 16.72 4.22 -9.45
CA GLY A 330 15.69 3.81 -8.51
C GLY A 330 14.40 3.29 -9.13
N SER A 331 14.22 3.35 -10.46
CA SER A 331 12.97 2.92 -11.10
C SER A 331 12.82 1.40 -11.15
N GLY A 332 13.93 0.67 -11.18
CA GLY A 332 13.95 -0.78 -11.45
C GLY A 332 13.65 -1.15 -12.91
N LEU A 333 13.32 -0.19 -13.77
CA LEU A 333 12.86 -0.43 -15.14
C LEU A 333 13.77 0.27 -16.15
N PHE A 334 14.05 -0.39 -17.27
CA PHE A 334 14.57 0.26 -18.47
C PHE A 334 13.44 0.49 -19.46
N THR A 335 13.23 1.76 -19.80
CA THR A 335 12.37 2.16 -20.91
C THR A 335 13.18 2.06 -22.20
N SER A 336 12.96 1.02 -23.00
CA SER A 336 13.53 0.99 -24.35
C SER A 336 12.71 1.92 -25.26
N SER A 337 13.33 2.98 -25.77
CA SER A 337 12.68 3.91 -26.70
C SER A 337 12.78 3.38 -28.13
N THR A 338 11.94 2.41 -28.49
CA THR A 338 11.65 2.09 -29.90
C THR A 338 10.22 2.50 -30.25
N LYS A 339 10.04 3.06 -31.45
CA LYS A 339 8.94 3.94 -31.86
C LYS A 339 7.50 3.37 -31.85
N LYS A 340 7.20 2.19 -31.28
CA LYS A 340 5.83 1.64 -31.33
C LYS A 340 5.28 0.89 -30.11
N GLN A 341 6.03 0.68 -29.03
CA GLN A 341 5.48 0.16 -27.77
C GLN A 341 6.48 0.41 -26.65
N GLN A 342 6.06 1.08 -25.57
CA GLN A 342 6.85 1.12 -24.33
C GLN A 342 6.70 -0.25 -23.66
N THR A 343 7.72 -1.08 -23.76
CA THR A 343 7.85 -2.28 -22.93
C THR A 343 8.82 -1.97 -21.81
N ASP A 344 8.29 -1.86 -20.59
CA ASP A 344 9.11 -1.73 -19.39
C ASP A 344 9.77 -3.08 -19.12
N THR A 345 11.09 -3.14 -19.27
CA THR A 345 11.87 -4.35 -18.95
C THR A 345 12.58 -4.19 -17.61
N PRO A 346 12.70 -5.26 -16.80
CA PRO A 346 13.44 -5.19 -15.55
C PRO A 346 14.89 -4.76 -15.80
N CYS A 347 15.41 -3.87 -14.96
CA CYS A 347 16.78 -3.40 -15.07
C CYS A 347 17.78 -4.56 -14.89
N PRO A 348 18.67 -4.89 -15.85
CA PRO A 348 19.61 -5.99 -15.75
C PRO A 348 20.66 -5.80 -14.64
N THR A 349 20.97 -4.56 -14.26
CA THR A 349 21.97 -4.27 -13.20
C THR A 349 21.44 -4.59 -11.81
N CYS A 350 20.15 -4.34 -11.56
CA CYS A 350 19.54 -4.56 -10.24
C CYS A 350 18.42 -5.61 -10.29
N SER A 351 18.30 -6.32 -11.40
CA SER A 351 17.25 -7.30 -11.71
C SER A 351 15.83 -6.83 -11.37
N GLY A 352 15.54 -5.55 -11.64
CA GLY A 352 14.22 -4.98 -11.37
C GLY A 352 14.02 -4.34 -9.99
N THR A 353 14.98 -4.47 -9.07
CA THR A 353 14.81 -3.99 -7.68
C THR A 353 14.89 -2.48 -7.52
N GLY A 354 15.51 -1.77 -8.47
CA GLY A 354 15.80 -0.34 -8.37
C GLY A 354 16.88 0.02 -7.34
N ARG A 355 17.50 -0.96 -6.69
CA ARG A 355 18.42 -0.75 -5.57
C ARG A 355 19.88 -0.79 -5.97
N ASN A 356 20.71 -0.12 -5.19
CA ASN A 356 22.16 -0.14 -5.36
C ASN A 356 22.68 -1.57 -5.16
N PRO A 357 23.33 -2.18 -6.16
CA PRO A 357 23.85 -3.55 -6.05
C PRO A 357 24.82 -3.75 -4.88
N ILE A 358 25.54 -2.69 -4.46
CA ILE A 358 26.45 -2.74 -3.31
C ILE A 358 25.69 -3.02 -2.01
N ALA A 359 24.43 -2.58 -1.88
CA ALA A 359 23.61 -2.86 -0.70
C ALA A 359 23.29 -4.36 -0.55
N GLU A 360 23.38 -5.14 -1.62
CA GLU A 360 23.18 -6.60 -1.60
C GLU A 360 24.43 -7.37 -1.11
N GLU A 361 25.52 -6.67 -0.80
CA GLU A 361 26.73 -7.23 -0.18
C GLU A 361 26.70 -7.13 1.35
N TYR A 362 25.63 -6.56 1.91
CA TYR A 362 25.37 -6.47 3.34
C TYR A 362 24.39 -7.57 3.76
N PHE A 363 24.71 -8.25 4.85
CA PHE A 363 23.96 -9.40 5.35
C PHE A 363 23.55 -9.17 6.80
N TYR A 364 22.34 -9.59 7.14
CA TYR A 364 21.86 -9.68 8.52
C TYR A 364 21.21 -11.05 8.69
N ALA A 365 21.49 -11.75 9.80
CA ALA A 365 21.05 -13.13 10.05
C ALA A 365 21.30 -14.09 8.87
N GLY A 366 22.44 -13.93 8.19
CA GLY A 366 22.84 -14.74 7.02
C GLY A 366 22.09 -14.42 5.71
N GLN A 367 21.23 -13.40 5.69
CA GLN A 367 20.42 -13.04 4.52
C GLN A 367 20.75 -11.64 4.00
N ARG A 368 20.70 -11.46 2.68
CA ARG A 368 20.87 -10.15 2.01
C ARG A 368 19.65 -9.28 2.20
N TYR A 369 19.81 -7.97 2.03
CA TYR A 369 18.70 -7.03 2.19
C TYR A 369 17.51 -7.30 1.24
N SER A 370 17.74 -7.72 -0.01
CA SER A 370 16.66 -8.10 -0.94
C SER A 370 15.81 -9.28 -0.46
N TYR A 371 16.37 -10.23 0.28
CA TYR A 371 15.63 -11.38 0.80
C TYR A 371 14.45 -10.95 1.67
N TYR A 372 14.69 -9.99 2.57
CA TYR A 372 13.66 -9.44 3.45
C TYR A 372 12.54 -8.73 2.69
N LEU A 373 12.80 -8.27 1.47
CA LEU A 373 11.81 -7.63 0.64
C LEU A 373 10.98 -8.61 -0.19
N THR A 374 11.58 -9.70 -0.66
CA THR A 374 10.96 -10.61 -1.62
C THR A 374 10.43 -11.88 -0.97
N GLU A 375 10.79 -12.17 0.28
CA GLU A 375 10.26 -13.31 1.00
C GLU A 375 8.86 -13.03 1.57
N SER A 376 8.07 -14.09 1.76
CA SER A 376 6.75 -14.00 2.38
C SER A 376 6.83 -13.49 3.83
N LEU A 377 5.88 -12.65 4.26
CA LEU A 377 5.81 -12.15 5.63
C LEU A 377 5.76 -13.28 6.67
N GLU A 378 5.15 -14.43 6.37
CA GLU A 378 5.07 -15.55 7.31
C GLU A 378 6.46 -16.16 7.61
N LYS A 379 7.30 -16.34 6.58
CA LYS A 379 8.68 -16.79 6.80
C LYS A 379 9.53 -15.72 7.50
N LEU A 380 9.33 -14.45 7.18
CA LEU A 380 10.02 -13.36 7.88
C LEU A 380 9.63 -13.32 9.35
N LYS A 381 8.35 -13.53 9.68
CA LYS A 381 7.88 -13.65 11.06
C LYS A 381 8.61 -14.77 11.79
N LEU A 382 8.68 -15.97 11.21
CA LEU A 382 9.43 -17.09 11.81
C LEU A 382 10.90 -16.77 12.01
N LEU A 383 11.53 -16.07 11.06
CA LEU A 383 12.91 -15.61 11.18
C LEU A 383 13.07 -14.62 12.34
N PHE A 384 12.25 -13.58 12.42
CA PHE A 384 12.34 -12.58 13.49
C PHE A 384 11.91 -13.10 14.87
N GLU A 385 11.03 -14.11 14.94
CA GLU A 385 10.74 -14.84 16.19
C GLU A 385 11.95 -15.63 16.69
N LYS A 386 12.71 -16.24 15.78
CA LYS A 386 13.98 -16.89 16.12
C LYS A 386 14.99 -15.86 16.59
N GLU A 387 15.16 -14.78 15.82
CA GLU A 387 16.04 -13.68 16.20
C GLU A 387 15.66 -13.16 17.58
N GLN A 388 14.38 -12.95 17.91
CA GLN A 388 13.92 -12.43 19.20
C GLN A 388 14.34 -13.28 20.42
N ARG A 389 14.57 -14.59 20.24
CA ARG A 389 15.02 -15.48 21.33
C ARG A 389 16.51 -15.35 21.67
N GLU A 390 17.29 -14.71 20.81
CA GLU A 390 18.72 -14.49 21.03
C GLU A 390 18.93 -13.37 22.07
N LEU A 391 19.49 -13.73 23.23
CA LEU A 391 19.65 -12.81 24.37
C LEU A 391 20.91 -11.94 24.29
N ASP A 392 21.93 -12.38 23.54
CA ASP A 392 23.26 -11.76 23.52
C ASP A 392 23.39 -10.71 22.41
N ARG A 393 22.60 -9.63 22.52
CA ARG A 393 22.69 -8.51 21.58
C ARG A 393 22.46 -7.15 22.27
N PRO A 394 22.96 -6.05 21.68
CA PRO A 394 22.72 -4.71 22.21
C PRO A 394 21.24 -4.35 22.34
N ILE A 395 20.87 -3.60 23.39
CA ILE A 395 19.49 -3.18 23.70
C ILE A 395 18.80 -2.52 22.51
N TYR A 396 19.52 -1.71 21.72
CA TYR A 396 18.93 -1.03 20.57
C TYR A 396 18.53 -2.02 19.45
N GLN A 397 19.32 -3.09 19.24
CA GLN A 397 18.98 -4.15 18.28
C GLN A 397 17.80 -4.97 18.78
N GLN A 398 17.73 -5.26 20.08
CA GLN A 398 16.59 -5.95 20.70
C GLN A 398 15.29 -5.19 20.41
N ARG A 399 15.28 -3.87 20.65
CA ARG A 399 14.11 -3.03 20.37
C ARG A 399 13.72 -3.02 18.88
N LEU A 400 14.69 -2.93 17.97
CA LEU A 400 14.39 -2.98 16.53
C LEU A 400 13.77 -4.32 16.11
N VAL A 401 14.33 -5.44 16.59
CA VAL A 401 13.81 -6.79 16.33
C VAL A 401 12.41 -6.96 16.92
N GLU A 402 12.17 -6.48 18.15
CA GLU A 402 10.84 -6.48 18.76
C GLU A 402 9.83 -5.68 17.92
N GLN A 403 10.19 -4.47 17.48
CA GLN A 403 9.32 -3.62 16.67
C GLN A 403 9.00 -4.22 15.29
N ILE A 404 9.95 -4.91 14.66
CA ILE A 404 9.76 -5.62 13.40
C ILE A 404 8.89 -6.87 13.63
N SER A 405 9.22 -7.69 14.62
CA SER A 405 8.50 -8.91 15.00
C SER A 405 7.03 -8.61 15.30
N GLN A 406 6.75 -7.58 16.10
CA GLN A 406 5.39 -7.15 16.46
C GLN A 406 4.57 -6.75 15.22
N ARG A 407 5.14 -5.97 14.30
CA ARG A 407 4.46 -5.55 13.05
C ARG A 407 4.23 -6.73 12.10
N LEU A 408 5.19 -7.65 11.98
CA LEU A 408 5.04 -8.88 11.20
C LEU A 408 3.93 -9.77 11.79
N ASN A 409 3.85 -9.88 13.11
CA ASN A 409 2.79 -10.61 13.80
C ASN A 409 1.42 -10.01 13.50
N TYR A 410 1.27 -8.68 13.59
CA TYR A 410 0.01 -8.02 13.23
C TYR A 410 -0.39 -8.27 11.78
N LEU A 411 0.54 -8.17 10.83
CA LEU A 411 0.26 -8.47 9.41
C LEU A 411 -0.10 -9.94 9.16
N SER A 412 0.57 -10.87 9.83
CA SER A 412 0.25 -12.30 9.77
C SER A 412 -1.16 -12.59 10.33
N ARG A 413 -1.51 -12.00 11.49
CA ARG A 413 -2.83 -12.13 12.14
C ARG A 413 -3.99 -11.69 11.22
N VAL A 414 -3.80 -10.64 10.43
CA VAL A 414 -4.82 -10.17 9.46
C VAL A 414 -4.82 -10.96 8.14
N GLY A 415 -4.17 -12.13 8.10
CA GLY A 415 -4.14 -12.99 6.93
C GLY A 415 -3.31 -12.42 5.77
N LEU A 416 -2.33 -11.55 6.04
CA LEU A 416 -1.43 -11.00 5.02
C LEU A 416 -0.06 -11.69 4.97
N GLY A 417 0.09 -12.83 5.66
CA GLY A 417 1.34 -13.60 5.72
C GLY A 417 1.94 -13.98 4.34
N TYR A 418 1.10 -14.08 3.31
CA TYR A 418 1.50 -14.41 1.93
C TYR A 418 2.12 -13.22 1.16
N LEU A 419 2.07 -12.00 1.71
CA LEU A 419 2.61 -10.81 1.06
C LEU A 419 4.11 -10.70 1.23
N GLN A 420 4.70 -9.74 0.52
CA GLN A 420 6.12 -9.43 0.54
C GLN A 420 6.28 -7.95 0.91
N LEU A 421 7.31 -7.59 1.69
CA LEU A 421 7.56 -6.18 2.08
C LEU A 421 7.81 -5.29 0.86
N GLY A 422 8.45 -5.84 -0.18
CA GLY A 422 8.75 -5.12 -1.43
C GLY A 422 7.54 -4.93 -2.35
N ARG A 423 6.38 -5.54 -2.05
CA ARG A 423 5.19 -5.43 -2.92
C ARG A 423 4.74 -3.97 -3.01
N THR A 424 4.59 -3.47 -4.23
CA THR A 424 4.12 -2.11 -4.48
C THR A 424 2.72 -1.91 -3.90
N PHE A 425 2.56 -0.86 -3.09
CA PHE A 425 1.35 -0.61 -2.32
C PHE A 425 0.11 -0.36 -3.21
N SER A 426 0.30 0.24 -4.39
CA SER A 426 -0.78 0.45 -5.38
C SER A 426 -1.29 -0.85 -6.03
N THR A 427 -0.58 -1.97 -5.88
CA THR A 427 -0.98 -3.28 -6.41
C THR A 427 -1.76 -4.13 -5.39
N LEU A 428 -1.90 -3.65 -4.16
CA LEU A 428 -2.72 -4.30 -3.16
C LEU A 428 -4.20 -4.16 -3.53
N SER A 429 -4.98 -5.21 -3.27
CA SER A 429 -6.43 -5.13 -3.22
C SER A 429 -6.87 -4.17 -2.13
N SER A 430 -8.11 -3.67 -2.22
CA SER A 430 -8.72 -2.81 -1.20
C SER A 430 -8.68 -3.44 0.20
N GLY A 431 -9.04 -4.73 0.32
CA GLY A 431 -9.00 -5.45 1.59
C GLY A 431 -7.57 -5.63 2.12
N GLU A 432 -6.59 -5.93 1.27
CA GLU A 432 -5.18 -5.99 1.66
C GLU A 432 -4.69 -4.61 2.16
N TRP A 433 -4.98 -3.56 1.40
CA TRP A 433 -4.62 -2.17 1.74
C TRP A 433 -5.16 -1.78 3.11
N GLN A 434 -6.44 -2.06 3.35
CA GLN A 434 -7.12 -1.69 4.58
C GLN A 434 -6.56 -2.43 5.78
N ARG A 435 -6.29 -3.72 5.66
CA ARG A 435 -5.66 -4.52 6.72
C ARG A 435 -4.24 -4.02 7.02
N VAL A 436 -3.44 -3.63 6.03
CA VAL A 436 -2.12 -3.00 6.26
C VAL A 436 -2.25 -1.66 7.01
N VAL A 437 -3.21 -0.82 6.66
CA VAL A 437 -3.38 0.48 7.36
C VAL A 437 -3.91 0.30 8.78
N LEU A 438 -4.78 -0.68 9.02
CA LEU A 438 -5.27 -1.01 10.36
C LEU A 438 -4.16 -1.53 11.27
N THR A 439 -3.27 -2.40 10.78
CA THR A 439 -2.13 -2.86 11.59
C THR A 439 -1.17 -1.73 11.93
N ARG A 440 -1.02 -0.74 11.05
CA ARG A 440 -0.28 0.50 11.35
C ARG A 440 -0.93 1.31 12.46
N CYS A 441 -2.26 1.42 12.47
CA CYS A 441 -2.99 2.10 13.54
C CYS A 441 -2.72 1.43 14.90
N LEU A 442 -2.79 0.10 14.95
CA LEU A 442 -2.50 -0.68 16.14
C LEU A 442 -1.03 -0.52 16.59
N ALA A 443 -0.09 -0.48 15.65
CA ALA A 443 1.33 -0.30 15.94
C ALA A 443 1.72 1.12 16.37
N SER A 444 0.85 2.13 16.16
CA SER A 444 1.15 3.53 16.50
C SER A 444 1.18 3.79 18.01
N GLY A 445 0.52 2.94 18.82
CA GLY A 445 0.47 3.09 20.27
C GLY A 445 -0.26 4.36 20.75
N LEU A 446 -1.07 4.99 19.89
CA LEU A 446 -1.85 6.17 20.26
C LEU A 446 -2.96 5.79 21.24
N VAL A 447 -3.20 6.68 22.21
CA VAL A 447 -4.27 6.55 23.22
C VAL A 447 -5.17 7.78 23.16
N HIS A 448 -6.43 7.61 23.52
CA HIS A 448 -7.45 8.66 23.51
C HIS A 448 -7.71 9.33 22.15
N ALA A 449 -7.37 8.66 21.05
CA ALA A 449 -7.71 9.10 19.70
C ALA A 449 -9.12 8.65 19.27
N LEU A 450 -9.69 9.34 18.27
CA LEU A 450 -10.89 8.92 17.56
C LEU A 450 -10.51 8.31 16.20
N TYR A 451 -10.62 6.99 16.05
CA TYR A 451 -10.40 6.32 14.77
C TYR A 451 -11.72 6.26 13.99
N ILE A 452 -11.73 6.81 12.77
CA ILE A 452 -12.89 6.76 11.87
C ILE A 452 -12.53 5.81 10.73
N LEU A 453 -13.19 4.66 10.69
CA LEU A 453 -12.84 3.55 9.81
C LEU A 453 -13.97 3.35 8.80
N ASP A 454 -13.67 3.52 7.51
CA ASP A 454 -14.66 3.39 6.43
C ASP A 454 -14.66 1.97 5.87
N GLU A 455 -15.69 1.20 6.22
CA GLU A 455 -15.98 -0.16 5.76
C GLU A 455 -14.80 -1.15 5.82
N PRO A 456 -14.19 -1.35 7.01
CA PRO A 456 -13.04 -2.24 7.18
C PRO A 456 -13.26 -3.69 6.79
N SER A 457 -14.50 -4.17 6.85
CA SER A 457 -14.83 -5.56 6.48
C SER A 457 -15.24 -5.74 5.02
N SER A 458 -15.30 -4.66 4.24
CA SER A 458 -15.76 -4.66 2.85
C SER A 458 -14.86 -5.52 1.95
N GLY A 459 -15.45 -6.45 1.20
CA GLY A 459 -14.72 -7.37 0.30
C GLY A 459 -13.96 -8.50 1.01
N LEU A 460 -14.04 -8.60 2.35
CA LEU A 460 -13.41 -9.69 3.08
C LEU A 460 -14.21 -10.99 2.99
N HIS A 461 -13.49 -12.09 2.80
CA HIS A 461 -14.05 -13.42 2.95
C HIS A 461 -14.57 -13.59 4.40
N PRO A 462 -15.70 -14.29 4.64
CA PRO A 462 -16.22 -14.48 5.99
C PRO A 462 -15.20 -15.05 7.00
N ALA A 463 -14.31 -15.92 6.55
CA ALA A 463 -13.22 -16.47 7.37
C ALA A 463 -12.19 -15.40 7.81
N ASP A 464 -12.05 -14.30 7.07
CA ASP A 464 -11.09 -13.22 7.34
C ASP A 464 -11.69 -12.12 8.23
N GLN A 465 -13.01 -12.15 8.50
CA GLN A 465 -13.69 -11.10 9.26
C GLN A 465 -13.41 -11.18 10.77
N GLY A 466 -13.26 -12.38 11.34
CA GLY A 466 -12.95 -12.57 12.77
C GLY A 466 -11.66 -11.85 13.20
N PRO A 467 -10.51 -12.12 12.56
CA PRO A 467 -9.25 -11.45 12.89
C PRO A 467 -9.30 -9.92 12.77
N LEU A 468 -10.07 -9.39 11.81
CA LEU A 468 -10.30 -7.96 11.70
C LEU A 468 -11.00 -7.41 12.95
N ILE A 469 -12.08 -8.05 13.37
CA ILE A 469 -12.89 -7.61 14.52
C ILE A 469 -12.04 -7.61 15.80
N GLU A 470 -11.20 -8.63 15.98
CA GLU A 470 -10.27 -8.71 17.12
C GLU A 470 -9.33 -7.48 17.18
N ILE A 471 -8.83 -7.02 16.03
CA ILE A 471 -7.98 -5.82 15.98
C ILE A 471 -8.76 -4.56 16.29
N LEU A 472 -10.00 -4.44 15.83
CA LEU A 472 -10.85 -3.29 16.19
C LEU A 472 -11.06 -3.23 17.70
N GLN A 473 -11.29 -4.38 18.34
CA GLN A 473 -11.38 -4.47 19.80
C GLN A 473 -10.04 -4.12 20.47
N GLU A 474 -8.91 -4.61 19.96
CA GLU A 474 -7.58 -4.33 20.52
C GLU A 474 -7.25 -2.82 20.46
N ILE A 475 -7.57 -2.13 19.35
CA ILE A 475 -7.40 -0.68 19.23
C ILE A 475 -8.30 0.05 20.23
N ARG A 476 -9.56 -0.40 20.42
CA ARG A 476 -10.49 0.16 21.43
C ARG A 476 -9.92 -0.01 22.83
N ASP A 477 -9.44 -1.20 23.15
CA ASP A 477 -8.97 -1.58 24.48
C ASP A 477 -7.69 -0.81 24.89
N GLN A 478 -6.96 -0.25 23.91
CA GLN A 478 -5.92 0.78 24.12
C GLN A 478 -6.48 2.19 24.47
N GLN A 479 -7.71 2.27 25.00
CA GLN A 479 -8.40 3.51 25.41
C GLN A 479 -8.70 4.49 24.27
N ASN A 480 -8.88 3.97 23.05
CA ASN A 480 -9.30 4.75 21.89
C ASN A 480 -10.80 4.63 21.67
N THR A 481 -11.35 5.58 20.91
CA THR A 481 -12.75 5.54 20.45
C THR A 481 -12.75 5.19 18.97
N LEU A 482 -13.54 4.20 18.57
CA LEU A 482 -13.65 3.79 17.17
C LEU A 482 -15.05 4.12 16.65
N LEU A 483 -15.13 4.83 15.53
CA LEU A 483 -16.33 4.98 14.73
C LEU A 483 -16.13 4.19 13.43
N VAL A 484 -16.79 3.03 13.34
CA VAL A 484 -16.64 2.09 12.24
C VAL A 484 -17.88 2.18 11.35
N ILE A 485 -17.72 2.71 10.15
CA ILE A 485 -18.78 2.71 9.14
C ILE A 485 -18.84 1.31 8.55
N ASP A 486 -19.87 0.52 8.88
CA ASP A 486 -19.97 -0.84 8.37
C ASP A 486 -21.41 -1.35 8.39
N HIS A 487 -21.64 -2.42 7.64
CA HIS A 487 -22.93 -3.10 7.49
C HIS A 487 -22.84 -4.60 7.77
N HIS A 488 -21.63 -5.11 8.04
CA HIS A 488 -21.40 -6.51 8.32
C HIS A 488 -21.83 -6.86 9.73
N ARG A 489 -22.53 -8.00 9.81
CA ARG A 489 -23.08 -8.53 11.06
C ARG A 489 -22.00 -8.69 12.13
N GLY A 490 -20.79 -9.16 11.79
CA GLY A 490 -19.71 -9.33 12.78
C GLY A 490 -19.29 -8.04 13.48
N VAL A 491 -19.24 -6.91 12.74
CA VAL A 491 -18.91 -5.59 13.31
C VAL A 491 -20.07 -5.10 14.17
N LEU A 492 -21.30 -5.14 13.65
CA LEU A 492 -22.51 -4.74 14.38
C LEU A 492 -22.72 -5.57 15.65
N ASP A 493 -22.40 -6.87 15.58
CA ASP A 493 -22.55 -7.78 16.69
C ASP A 493 -21.56 -7.52 17.84
N THR A 494 -20.43 -6.89 17.51
CA THR A 494 -19.34 -6.59 18.45
C THR A 494 -19.35 -5.15 18.93
N ALA A 495 -20.14 -4.28 18.29
CA ALA A 495 -20.25 -2.88 18.62
C ALA A 495 -20.84 -2.67 20.02
N ASP A 496 -20.19 -1.78 20.77
CA ASP A 496 -20.68 -1.30 22.06
C ASP A 496 -21.86 -0.34 21.88
N TRP A 497 -21.91 0.35 20.72
CA TRP A 497 -22.94 1.32 20.35
C TRP A 497 -23.20 1.27 18.84
N ILE A 498 -24.46 1.39 18.42
CA ILE A 498 -24.87 1.39 17.02
C ILE A 498 -25.60 2.69 16.71
N ILE A 499 -25.24 3.28 15.58
CA ILE A 499 -25.86 4.47 15.01
C ILE A 499 -26.33 4.11 13.60
N GLU A 500 -27.60 4.32 13.31
CA GLU A 500 -28.16 4.10 11.98
C GLU A 500 -28.65 5.42 11.36
N MET A 501 -28.13 5.72 10.18
CA MET A 501 -28.59 6.84 9.35
C MET A 501 -29.63 6.35 8.34
N GLY A 502 -30.64 7.16 8.05
CA GLY A 502 -31.65 6.83 7.05
C GLY A 502 -32.93 7.65 7.21
N PRO A 503 -34.11 7.02 7.03
CA PRO A 503 -34.34 5.62 6.65
C PRO A 503 -34.04 5.32 5.17
N GLY A 504 -34.02 6.34 4.31
CA GLY A 504 -33.75 6.24 2.88
C GLY A 504 -32.42 6.88 2.45
N ALA A 505 -32.30 7.12 1.15
CA ALA A 505 -31.16 7.78 0.51
C ALA A 505 -31.54 9.21 0.08
N GLY A 506 -30.55 10.10 -0.04
CA GLY A 506 -30.79 11.47 -0.49
C GLY A 506 -31.73 12.22 0.46
N GLU A 507 -32.82 12.79 -0.06
CA GLU A 507 -33.82 13.54 0.72
C GLU A 507 -34.61 12.66 1.70
N GLU A 508 -34.76 11.36 1.41
CA GLU A 508 -35.38 10.39 2.33
C GLU A 508 -34.40 9.92 3.43
N GLY A 509 -33.13 10.36 3.34
CA GLY A 509 -32.07 10.05 4.30
C GLY A 509 -31.79 11.21 5.25
N GLY A 510 -30.58 11.22 5.81
CA GLY A 510 -30.08 12.34 6.59
C GLY A 510 -30.64 12.46 8.01
N ASN A 511 -31.50 11.52 8.44
CA ASN A 511 -32.03 11.45 9.79
C ASN A 511 -31.36 10.34 10.58
N LEU A 512 -31.35 10.50 11.91
CA LEU A 512 -30.93 9.47 12.84
C LEU A 512 -32.10 8.50 13.07
N VAL A 513 -31.99 7.27 12.58
CA VAL A 513 -33.02 6.23 12.73
C VAL A 513 -32.87 5.51 14.07
N TYR A 514 -31.63 5.30 14.49
CA TYR A 514 -31.30 4.61 15.72
C TYR A 514 -29.99 5.12 16.30
N ALA A 515 -29.91 5.26 17.62
CA ALA A 515 -28.66 5.44 18.37
C ALA A 515 -28.80 4.76 19.73
N GLY A 516 -28.03 3.72 19.99
CA GLY A 516 -28.19 2.92 21.20
C GLY A 516 -27.30 1.70 21.26
N THR A 517 -27.55 0.85 22.26
CA THR A 517 -26.87 -0.44 22.40
C THR A 517 -27.37 -1.46 21.38
N LYS A 518 -26.70 -2.59 21.24
CA LYS A 518 -27.06 -3.63 20.27
C LYS A 518 -28.40 -4.31 20.58
N GLU A 519 -28.73 -4.50 21.85
CA GLU A 519 -29.87 -5.33 22.28
C GLU A 519 -31.20 -4.83 21.71
N ASN A 520 -31.37 -3.51 21.65
CA ASN A 520 -32.60 -2.88 21.13
C ASN A 520 -32.57 -2.69 19.60
N PHE A 521 -31.40 -2.78 18.97
CA PHE A 521 -31.24 -2.49 17.53
C PHE A 521 -31.93 -3.52 16.64
N LEU A 522 -31.72 -4.82 16.88
CA LEU A 522 -32.26 -5.89 16.02
C LEU A 522 -33.79 -5.97 16.03
N GLN A 523 -34.44 -5.42 17.05
CA GLN A 523 -35.89 -5.37 17.18
C GLN A 523 -36.49 -4.04 16.71
N HIS A 524 -35.65 -3.08 16.28
CA HIS A 524 -36.11 -1.76 15.94
C HIS A 524 -36.96 -1.78 14.65
N PRO A 525 -38.26 -1.43 14.71
CA PRO A 525 -39.20 -1.63 13.62
C PRO A 525 -38.91 -0.74 12.41
N ASP A 526 -38.22 0.39 12.61
CA ASP A 526 -37.91 1.34 11.53
C ASP A 526 -36.50 1.18 10.97
N SER A 527 -35.70 0.26 11.51
CA SER A 527 -34.34 0.00 11.05
C SER A 527 -34.30 -0.76 9.73
N PRO A 528 -33.89 -0.15 8.60
CA PRO A 528 -33.67 -0.88 7.35
C PRO A 528 -32.55 -1.92 7.48
N THR A 529 -31.51 -1.65 8.27
CA THR A 529 -30.43 -2.62 8.53
C THR A 529 -30.94 -3.84 9.29
N ALA A 530 -31.67 -3.66 10.40
CA ALA A 530 -32.19 -4.79 11.20
C ALA A 530 -33.13 -5.68 10.38
N LYS A 531 -34.04 -5.07 9.59
CA LYS A 531 -34.92 -5.80 8.66
C LYS A 531 -34.14 -6.63 7.65
N ALA A 532 -33.07 -6.08 7.07
CA ALA A 532 -32.26 -6.77 6.09
C ALA A 532 -31.44 -7.91 6.70
N LEU A 533 -30.95 -7.74 7.93
CA LEU A 533 -30.20 -8.77 8.67
C LEU A 533 -31.09 -9.92 9.18
N ALA A 534 -32.36 -9.63 9.50
CA ALA A 534 -33.33 -10.62 9.94
C ALA A 534 -33.85 -11.52 8.80
N LYS A 535 -33.64 -11.12 7.53
CA LYS A 535 -34.11 -11.87 6.35
C LYS A 535 -33.24 -13.13 6.15
N PRO A 536 -33.81 -14.35 6.26
CA PRO A 536 -33.05 -15.58 6.03
C PRO A 536 -32.63 -15.69 4.56
N LEU A 537 -31.42 -16.21 4.33
CA LEU A 537 -30.93 -16.45 2.98
C LEU A 537 -31.46 -17.78 2.45
N LYS A 538 -32.05 -17.76 1.27
CA LYS A 538 -32.47 -18.98 0.56
C LYS A 538 -31.39 -19.34 -0.45
N LEU A 539 -30.74 -20.48 -0.27
CA LEU A 539 -29.81 -21.00 -1.26
C LEU A 539 -30.56 -21.47 -2.50
N LYS A 540 -30.02 -21.14 -3.67
CA LYS A 540 -30.45 -21.76 -4.90
C LYS A 540 -30.03 -23.23 -4.98
N GLU A 541 -30.96 -24.04 -5.45
CA GLU A 541 -30.74 -25.44 -5.81
C GLU A 541 -30.01 -25.56 -7.16
N ALA A 542 -29.59 -26.78 -7.47
CA ALA A 542 -28.97 -27.12 -8.74
C ALA A 542 -29.87 -26.74 -9.94
N MET A 543 -29.24 -26.24 -11.00
CA MET A 543 -29.94 -25.88 -12.24
C MET A 543 -30.57 -27.13 -12.87
N ASN A 544 -31.89 -27.17 -12.95
CA ASN A 544 -32.63 -28.25 -13.62
C ASN A 544 -33.56 -27.67 -14.70
N PRO A 545 -33.36 -27.98 -16.00
CA PRO A 545 -32.28 -28.80 -16.56
C PRO A 545 -30.90 -28.12 -16.51
N PRO A 546 -29.80 -28.88 -16.60
CA PRO A 546 -28.45 -28.33 -16.60
C PRO A 546 -28.21 -27.41 -17.81
N PRO A 547 -27.29 -26.43 -17.70
CA PRO A 547 -27.00 -25.49 -18.77
C PRO A 547 -26.43 -26.19 -20.01
N LYS A 548 -26.97 -25.87 -21.18
CA LYS A 548 -26.58 -26.47 -22.47
C LYS A 548 -25.35 -25.84 -23.11
N LYS A 549 -24.96 -24.63 -22.68
CA LYS A 549 -23.87 -23.85 -23.27
C LYS A 549 -22.90 -23.43 -22.20
N TRP A 550 -21.62 -23.67 -22.45
CA TRP A 550 -20.52 -23.38 -21.54
C TRP A 550 -19.45 -22.58 -22.28
N LEU A 551 -18.78 -21.71 -21.53
CA LEU A 551 -17.53 -21.08 -21.91
C LEU A 551 -16.43 -21.72 -21.07
N GLN A 552 -15.37 -22.22 -21.71
CA GLN A 552 -14.28 -22.91 -21.02
C GLN A 552 -12.94 -22.30 -21.41
N LEU A 553 -12.11 -22.00 -20.42
CA LEU A 553 -10.73 -21.57 -20.62
C LEU A 553 -9.83 -22.61 -19.95
N GLN A 554 -9.08 -23.35 -20.76
CA GLN A 554 -8.31 -24.51 -20.33
C GLN A 554 -6.82 -24.20 -20.17
N GLY A 555 -6.19 -24.87 -19.20
CA GLY A 555 -4.75 -24.82 -18.97
C GLY A 555 -4.20 -23.43 -18.66
N ILE A 556 -4.89 -22.66 -17.82
CA ILE A 556 -4.48 -21.31 -17.44
C ILE A 556 -3.22 -21.38 -16.58
N SER A 557 -2.16 -20.70 -17.01
CA SER A 557 -0.87 -20.64 -16.35
C SER A 557 -0.39 -19.20 -16.17
N GLY A 558 -0.10 -18.81 -14.94
CA GLY A 558 0.35 -17.44 -14.62
C GLY A 558 0.25 -17.10 -13.14
N ARG A 559 1.28 -16.42 -12.62
CA ARG A 559 1.49 -16.12 -11.19
C ARG A 559 1.42 -17.36 -10.28
N PHE A 560 0.21 -17.74 -9.87
CA PHE A 560 -0.07 -18.84 -8.95
C PHE A 560 -0.91 -19.95 -9.59
N PHE A 561 -1.32 -19.79 -10.85
CA PHE A 561 -2.05 -20.81 -11.61
C PHE A 561 -1.07 -21.70 -12.37
N ASP A 562 -1.29 -23.01 -12.27
CA ASP A 562 -0.52 -24.06 -12.93
C ASP A 562 -1.50 -25.01 -13.65
N GLY A 563 -1.84 -24.68 -14.90
CA GLY A 563 -2.76 -25.46 -15.71
C GLY A 563 -4.21 -25.49 -15.23
N LEU A 564 -4.76 -24.36 -14.73
CA LEU A 564 -6.13 -24.31 -14.21
C LEU A 564 -7.18 -24.33 -15.34
N ASP A 565 -8.20 -25.18 -15.20
CA ASP A 565 -9.36 -25.21 -16.11
C ASP A 565 -10.58 -24.49 -15.52
N LEU A 566 -11.08 -23.46 -16.21
CA LEU A 566 -12.26 -22.69 -15.82
C LEU A 566 -13.44 -23.00 -16.74
N SER A 567 -14.61 -23.34 -16.18
CA SER A 567 -15.86 -23.56 -16.93
C SER A 567 -16.99 -22.68 -16.39
N ILE A 568 -17.65 -21.93 -17.28
CA ILE A 568 -18.69 -20.95 -16.94
C ILE A 568 -19.99 -21.26 -17.73
N PRO A 569 -21.14 -21.45 -17.06
CA PRO A 569 -22.41 -21.65 -17.76
C PRO A 569 -22.92 -20.33 -18.35
N LEU A 570 -23.26 -20.32 -19.64
CA LEU A 570 -23.74 -19.12 -20.33
C LEU A 570 -25.22 -18.83 -20.05
N GLY A 571 -25.57 -17.54 -19.98
CA GLY A 571 -26.92 -17.05 -19.67
C GLY A 571 -27.31 -17.22 -18.19
N LYS A 572 -26.33 -17.35 -17.30
CA LYS A 572 -26.51 -17.58 -15.87
C LYS A 572 -25.71 -16.57 -15.03
N LEU A 573 -26.09 -16.41 -13.77
CA LEU A 573 -25.29 -15.71 -12.76
C LEU A 573 -24.29 -16.68 -12.15
N THR A 574 -23.02 -16.55 -12.53
CA THR A 574 -21.92 -17.33 -11.95
C THR A 574 -21.13 -16.46 -10.98
N VAL A 575 -20.79 -16.99 -9.80
CA VAL A 575 -20.00 -16.27 -8.80
C VAL A 575 -18.73 -17.04 -8.47
N LEU A 576 -17.59 -16.37 -8.62
CA LEU A 576 -16.26 -16.79 -8.23
C LEU A 576 -15.99 -16.35 -6.80
N THR A 577 -15.83 -17.30 -5.88
CA THR A 577 -15.56 -17.07 -4.46
C THR A 577 -14.25 -17.71 -4.03
N GLY A 578 -13.82 -17.45 -2.80
CA GLY A 578 -12.56 -17.94 -2.22
C GLY A 578 -11.95 -16.92 -1.27
N VAL A 579 -10.95 -17.35 -0.50
CA VAL A 579 -10.26 -16.48 0.48
C VAL A 579 -9.53 -15.30 -0.19
N SER A 580 -9.19 -14.28 0.60
CA SER A 580 -8.33 -13.18 0.13
C SER A 580 -7.02 -13.74 -0.44
N GLY A 581 -6.59 -13.30 -1.63
CA GLY A 581 -5.37 -13.81 -2.26
C GLY A 581 -5.48 -15.15 -2.98
N ALA A 582 -6.66 -15.79 -3.04
CA ALA A 582 -6.86 -17.07 -3.75
C ALA A 582 -6.73 -16.98 -5.29
N GLY A 583 -6.72 -15.76 -5.85
CA GLY A 583 -6.54 -15.52 -7.29
C GLY A 583 -7.79 -15.02 -8.03
N LYS A 584 -8.91 -14.71 -7.35
CA LYS A 584 -10.19 -14.32 -7.97
C LYS A 584 -10.07 -13.20 -9.03
N THR A 585 -9.55 -12.04 -8.64
CA THR A 585 -9.34 -10.90 -9.54
C THR A 585 -8.37 -11.22 -10.67
N SER A 586 -7.29 -11.96 -10.40
CA SER A 586 -6.33 -12.35 -11.44
C SER A 586 -6.94 -13.30 -12.46
N LEU A 587 -7.81 -14.22 -12.03
CA LEU A 587 -8.52 -15.11 -12.95
C LEU A 587 -9.45 -14.33 -13.88
N LEU A 588 -10.18 -13.34 -13.36
CA LEU A 588 -11.08 -12.52 -14.18
C LEU A 588 -10.32 -11.53 -15.07
N ARG A 589 -9.45 -10.71 -14.47
CA ARG A 589 -8.82 -9.55 -15.12
C ARG A 589 -7.57 -9.89 -15.90
N ASP A 590 -6.75 -10.80 -15.39
CA ASP A 590 -5.42 -11.09 -15.95
C ASP A 590 -5.46 -12.34 -16.87
N ALA A 591 -6.48 -13.22 -16.76
CA ALA A 591 -6.65 -14.41 -17.62
C ALA A 591 -7.88 -14.34 -18.53
N LEU A 592 -9.10 -14.37 -17.97
CA LEU A 592 -10.34 -14.51 -18.76
C LEU A 592 -10.63 -13.29 -19.64
N PHE A 593 -10.49 -12.09 -19.10
CA PHE A 593 -10.78 -10.85 -19.84
C PHE A 593 -9.85 -10.67 -21.05
N PRO A 594 -8.50 -10.75 -20.93
CA PRO A 594 -7.60 -10.64 -22.07
C PRO A 594 -7.82 -11.74 -23.13
N ALA A 595 -8.05 -12.99 -22.71
CA ALA A 595 -8.32 -14.10 -23.63
C ALA A 595 -9.56 -13.84 -24.50
N LEU A 596 -10.64 -13.31 -23.90
CA LEU A 596 -11.85 -12.93 -24.63
C LEU A 596 -11.68 -11.67 -25.48
N GLN A 597 -10.90 -10.68 -25.04
CA GLN A 597 -10.62 -9.50 -25.84
C GLN A 597 -9.81 -9.84 -27.11
N ALA A 598 -8.79 -10.69 -26.98
CA ALA A 598 -8.02 -11.16 -28.11
C ALA A 598 -8.91 -11.91 -29.12
N THR A 599 -9.77 -12.80 -28.63
CA THR A 599 -10.62 -13.65 -29.48
C THR A 599 -11.81 -12.91 -30.10
N LEU A 600 -12.51 -12.08 -29.33
CA LEU A 600 -13.77 -11.45 -29.75
C LEU A 600 -13.60 -10.03 -30.31
N GLN A 601 -12.60 -9.28 -29.83
CA GLN A 601 -12.39 -7.87 -30.18
C GLN A 601 -11.14 -7.66 -31.05
N GLY A 602 -10.31 -8.69 -31.25
CA GLY A 602 -9.05 -8.59 -32.00
C GLY A 602 -8.03 -7.66 -31.32
N VAL A 603 -8.15 -7.46 -30.00
CA VAL A 603 -7.26 -6.60 -29.22
C VAL A 603 -6.18 -7.49 -28.60
N ASP A 604 -4.93 -7.31 -28.99
CA ASP A 604 -3.80 -7.96 -28.35
C ASP A 604 -3.61 -7.34 -26.95
N ALA A 605 -3.99 -8.11 -25.93
CA ALA A 605 -3.99 -7.68 -24.54
C ALA A 605 -3.07 -8.58 -23.72
N PRO A 606 -2.11 -8.02 -22.95
CA PRO A 606 -1.24 -8.82 -22.11
C PRO A 606 -2.06 -9.55 -21.04
N GLY A 607 -1.95 -10.88 -21.00
CA GLY A 607 -2.66 -11.74 -20.06
C GLY A 607 -1.86 -13.01 -19.74
N PHE A 608 -2.43 -13.86 -18.91
CA PHE A 608 -1.86 -15.17 -18.58
C PHE A 608 -1.92 -16.12 -19.76
N GLU A 609 -1.00 -17.07 -19.78
CA GLU A 609 -0.97 -18.12 -20.78
C GLU A 609 -2.14 -19.07 -20.56
N TYR A 610 -2.70 -19.60 -21.65
CA TYR A 610 -3.77 -20.60 -21.63
C TYR A 610 -3.64 -21.51 -22.84
N GLN A 611 -4.19 -22.73 -22.75
CA GLN A 611 -4.12 -23.72 -23.81
C GLN A 611 -5.21 -23.50 -24.86
N GLU A 612 -6.47 -23.38 -24.42
CA GLU A 612 -7.61 -23.27 -25.34
C GLU A 612 -8.77 -22.47 -24.73
N LEU A 613 -9.50 -21.74 -25.59
CA LEU A 613 -10.76 -21.07 -25.24
C LEU A 613 -11.92 -21.66 -26.06
N ILE A 614 -12.80 -22.40 -25.39
CA ILE A 614 -13.92 -23.14 -25.99
C ILE A 614 -15.24 -22.43 -25.67
N GLY A 615 -16.14 -22.31 -26.66
CA GLY A 615 -17.48 -21.73 -26.47
C GLY A 615 -17.57 -20.22 -26.68
N SER A 616 -16.48 -19.58 -27.14
CA SER A 616 -16.43 -18.14 -27.46
C SER A 616 -17.45 -17.73 -28.53
N GLN A 617 -17.82 -18.63 -29.44
CA GLN A 617 -18.83 -18.41 -30.49
C GLN A 617 -20.24 -18.11 -29.96
N TYR A 618 -20.51 -18.35 -28.67
CA TYR A 618 -21.80 -18.08 -28.04
C TYR A 618 -21.89 -16.69 -27.40
N VAL A 619 -20.78 -15.94 -27.38
CA VAL A 619 -20.65 -14.64 -26.72
C VAL A 619 -20.26 -13.59 -27.77
N ASN A 620 -20.95 -12.46 -27.80
CA ASN A 620 -20.73 -11.40 -28.80
C ASN A 620 -19.67 -10.37 -28.35
N GLY A 621 -19.33 -10.36 -27.07
CA GLY A 621 -18.37 -9.42 -26.50
C GLY A 621 -18.18 -9.65 -25.00
N VAL A 622 -17.14 -9.03 -24.45
CA VAL A 622 -16.85 -9.03 -23.02
C VAL A 622 -16.75 -7.60 -22.51
N GLN A 623 -17.25 -7.35 -21.30
CA GLN A 623 -17.17 -6.05 -20.66
C GLN A 623 -16.76 -6.18 -19.19
N TRP A 624 -15.71 -5.43 -18.83
CA TRP A 624 -15.26 -5.27 -17.47
C TRP A 624 -16.05 -4.14 -16.78
N LEU A 625 -16.67 -4.44 -15.65
CA LEU A 625 -17.44 -3.50 -14.85
C LEU A 625 -16.91 -3.47 -13.42
N ASP A 626 -16.24 -2.39 -13.06
CA ASP A 626 -15.73 -2.15 -11.71
C ASP A 626 -16.38 -0.92 -11.05
N GLN A 627 -16.05 -0.70 -9.78
CA GLN A 627 -16.41 0.50 -9.02
C GLN A 627 -15.43 1.66 -9.25
N SER A 628 -14.53 1.57 -10.25
CA SER A 628 -13.59 2.65 -10.50
C SER A 628 -14.34 3.94 -10.86
N PRO A 629 -13.83 5.11 -10.42
CA PRO A 629 -14.44 6.40 -10.74
C PRO A 629 -14.66 6.53 -12.23
N MET A 630 -15.88 6.89 -12.62
CA MET A 630 -16.30 6.95 -14.02
C MET A 630 -15.42 7.90 -14.84
N THR A 631 -15.14 9.07 -14.28
CA THR A 631 -14.26 10.09 -14.84
C THR A 631 -13.67 10.93 -13.71
N LYS A 632 -12.44 11.43 -13.88
CA LYS A 632 -11.84 12.41 -12.96
C LYS A 632 -12.41 13.83 -13.12
N THR A 633 -13.26 14.06 -14.12
CA THR A 633 -13.83 15.37 -14.46
C THR A 633 -15.21 15.54 -13.84
N SER A 634 -15.52 16.75 -13.38
CA SER A 634 -16.86 17.16 -12.91
C SER A 634 -17.87 17.39 -14.06
N ARG A 635 -17.41 17.27 -15.32
CA ARG A 635 -18.23 17.41 -16.54
C ARG A 635 -19.14 16.22 -16.84
N SER A 636 -18.83 15.04 -16.33
CA SER A 636 -19.72 13.88 -16.50
C SER A 636 -20.77 13.89 -15.40
N ASN A 637 -21.98 13.44 -15.72
CA ASN A 637 -23.08 13.23 -14.77
C ASN A 637 -24.02 12.15 -15.33
N ALA A 638 -25.04 11.76 -14.56
CA ALA A 638 -25.97 10.70 -14.97
C ALA A 638 -26.68 11.04 -16.30
N ALA A 639 -27.11 12.29 -16.49
CA ALA A 639 -27.80 12.72 -17.71
C ALA A 639 -26.92 12.66 -18.97
N THR A 640 -25.67 13.09 -18.86
CA THR A 640 -24.70 13.04 -19.98
C THR A 640 -24.27 11.61 -20.29
N TYR A 641 -24.05 10.79 -19.25
CA TYR A 641 -23.61 9.41 -19.41
C TYR A 641 -24.66 8.54 -20.12
N LEU A 642 -25.92 8.66 -19.72
CA LEU A 642 -27.04 7.96 -20.37
C LEU A 642 -27.50 8.64 -21.67
N LYS A 643 -26.84 9.71 -22.09
CA LYS A 643 -27.21 10.52 -23.28
C LYS A 643 -28.64 11.10 -23.21
N ALA A 644 -29.20 11.22 -22.00
CA ALA A 644 -30.47 11.90 -21.76
C ALA A 644 -30.33 13.42 -21.94
N PHE A 645 -29.15 13.97 -21.59
CA PHE A 645 -28.90 15.40 -21.66
C PHE A 645 -29.01 15.96 -23.08
N ASP A 646 -28.65 15.19 -24.11
CA ASP A 646 -28.81 15.61 -25.51
C ASP A 646 -30.27 15.86 -25.88
N ALA A 647 -31.17 14.99 -25.43
CA ALA A 647 -32.60 15.15 -25.64
C ALA A 647 -33.17 16.33 -24.82
N ILE A 648 -32.72 16.49 -23.57
CA ILE A 648 -33.10 17.63 -22.72
C ILE A 648 -32.70 18.96 -23.39
N ARG A 649 -31.47 19.07 -23.88
CA ARG A 649 -30.97 20.28 -24.56
C ARG A 649 -31.76 20.63 -25.82
N SER A 650 -32.19 19.62 -26.57
CA SER A 650 -33.05 19.83 -27.75
C SER A 650 -34.41 20.41 -27.36
N VAL A 651 -35.03 19.90 -26.28
CA VAL A 651 -36.31 20.42 -25.78
C VAL A 651 -36.19 21.89 -25.34
N PHE A 652 -35.11 22.25 -24.64
CA PHE A 652 -34.86 23.65 -24.25
C PHE A 652 -34.65 24.57 -25.47
N ALA A 653 -33.88 24.11 -26.48
CA ALA A 653 -33.66 24.87 -27.71
C ALA A 653 -34.93 25.04 -28.57
N GLU A 654 -35.93 24.18 -28.38
CA GLU A 654 -37.20 24.26 -29.11
C GLU A 654 -38.22 25.23 -28.48
N THR A 655 -37.96 25.73 -27.28
CA THR A 655 -38.83 26.69 -26.57
C THR A 655 -38.95 28.03 -27.33
N PRO A 656 -40.08 28.75 -27.19
CA PRO A 656 -40.27 30.05 -27.84
C PRO A 656 -39.17 31.07 -27.45
N ASP A 657 -38.82 31.13 -26.17
CA ASP A 657 -37.82 32.06 -25.65
C ASP A 657 -36.43 31.78 -26.23
N ALA A 658 -36.02 30.51 -26.29
CA ALA A 658 -34.75 30.12 -26.92
C ALA A 658 -34.70 30.49 -28.40
N LYS A 659 -35.80 30.25 -29.14
CA LYS A 659 -35.89 30.59 -30.56
C LYS A 659 -35.81 32.10 -30.80
N SER A 660 -36.48 32.92 -29.98
CA SER A 660 -36.40 34.38 -30.10
C SER A 660 -34.99 34.94 -29.86
N LYS A 661 -34.21 34.25 -29.01
CA LYS A 661 -32.83 34.61 -28.65
C LYS A 661 -31.77 33.94 -29.54
N ASN A 662 -32.17 33.23 -30.59
CA ASN A 662 -31.30 32.43 -31.47
C ASN A 662 -30.39 31.44 -30.70
N LEU A 663 -30.89 30.89 -29.58
CA LEU A 663 -30.17 29.90 -28.78
C LEU A 663 -30.38 28.50 -29.36
N SER A 664 -29.29 27.80 -29.61
CA SER A 664 -29.30 26.44 -30.12
C SER A 664 -29.04 25.42 -29.01
N LYS A 665 -29.16 24.12 -29.32
CA LYS A 665 -28.81 23.04 -28.38
C LYS A 665 -27.39 23.14 -27.81
N SER A 666 -26.46 23.80 -28.51
CA SER A 666 -25.07 23.95 -28.04
C SER A 666 -24.95 24.95 -26.89
N ASN A 667 -25.82 25.97 -26.83
CA ASN A 667 -25.87 26.95 -25.76
C ASN A 667 -26.34 26.32 -24.44
N PHE A 668 -27.23 25.34 -24.52
CA PHE A 668 -27.71 24.58 -23.35
C PHE A 668 -26.74 23.49 -22.88
N SER A 669 -25.48 23.52 -23.30
CA SER A 669 -24.45 22.57 -22.87
C SER A 669 -23.37 23.25 -22.03
N PHE A 670 -23.22 22.83 -20.77
CA PHE A 670 -22.11 23.28 -19.90
C PHE A 670 -20.74 22.79 -20.41
N ASN A 671 -20.70 21.84 -21.34
CA ASN A 671 -19.46 21.41 -22.01
C ASN A 671 -19.07 22.30 -23.19
N SER A 672 -19.98 23.17 -23.67
CA SER A 672 -19.76 24.03 -24.82
C SER A 672 -19.41 25.46 -24.37
N PRO A 673 -18.42 26.12 -25.01
CA PRO A 673 -18.11 27.53 -24.73
C PRO A 673 -19.30 28.46 -25.01
N ALA A 674 -20.29 28.03 -25.80
CA ALA A 674 -21.44 28.80 -26.22
C ALA A 674 -22.41 29.18 -25.08
N GLY A 675 -22.41 28.45 -23.96
CA GLY A 675 -23.31 28.79 -22.84
C GLY A 675 -22.79 28.42 -21.45
N ARG A 676 -21.61 27.81 -21.33
CA ARG A 676 -20.97 27.55 -20.03
C ARG A 676 -20.40 28.82 -19.38
N CYS A 677 -20.36 28.82 -18.05
CA CYS A 677 -19.66 29.82 -17.25
C CYS A 677 -18.17 29.92 -17.64
N LEU A 678 -17.63 31.14 -17.67
CA LEU A 678 -16.27 31.41 -18.16
C LEU A 678 -15.20 31.10 -17.10
N GLN A 679 -15.48 31.37 -15.82
CA GLN A 679 -14.55 31.14 -14.73
C GLN A 679 -14.32 29.64 -14.46
N CYS A 680 -15.40 28.88 -14.20
CA CYS A 680 -15.28 27.43 -13.94
C CYS A 680 -15.28 26.58 -15.20
N GLN A 681 -15.45 27.18 -16.40
CA GLN A 681 -15.52 26.46 -17.68
C GLN A 681 -16.56 25.31 -17.68
N GLY A 682 -17.68 25.50 -16.97
CA GLY A 682 -18.76 24.52 -16.88
C GLY A 682 -18.58 23.40 -15.84
N GLU A 683 -17.52 23.46 -15.01
CA GLU A 683 -17.35 22.51 -13.90
C GLU A 683 -18.29 22.81 -12.71
N GLY A 684 -18.64 24.09 -12.52
CA GLY A 684 -19.44 24.57 -11.37
C GLY A 684 -18.64 24.74 -10.08
N GLN A 685 -17.42 24.22 -10.03
CA GLN A 685 -16.51 24.31 -8.89
C GLN A 685 -15.08 24.64 -9.35
N LEU A 686 -14.27 25.15 -8.44
CA LEU A 686 -12.84 25.42 -8.64
C LEU A 686 -12.02 24.49 -7.72
N ARG A 687 -10.97 23.87 -8.26
CA ARG A 687 -10.05 23.01 -7.49
C ARG A 687 -8.93 23.87 -6.90
N ILE A 688 -8.73 23.75 -5.59
CA ILE A 688 -7.63 24.38 -4.85
C ILE A 688 -6.63 23.28 -4.48
N GLU A 689 -5.42 23.36 -5.05
CA GLU A 689 -4.34 22.42 -4.75
C GLU A 689 -3.76 22.67 -3.36
N MET A 690 -3.63 21.61 -2.56
CA MET A 690 -3.13 21.67 -1.19
C MET A 690 -1.78 20.94 -1.07
N GLN A 691 -0.82 21.52 -0.34
CA GLN A 691 0.56 20.98 -0.28
C GLN A 691 0.74 19.78 0.67
N CYS A 692 -0.16 19.57 1.64
CA CYS A 692 -0.05 18.50 2.65
C CYS A 692 -1.40 17.84 3.00
N LEU A 693 -2.47 18.21 2.30
CA LEU A 693 -3.83 17.74 2.50
C LEU A 693 -4.42 17.37 1.15
N PRO A 694 -5.52 16.59 1.09
CA PRO A 694 -6.27 16.41 -0.14
C PRO A 694 -6.73 17.76 -0.71
N ASP A 695 -6.77 17.87 -2.04
CA ASP A 695 -7.27 19.07 -2.71
C ASP A 695 -8.73 19.32 -2.37
N VAL A 696 -9.09 20.60 -2.29
CA VAL A 696 -10.45 21.02 -1.92
C VAL A 696 -11.14 21.64 -3.13
N PHE A 697 -12.43 21.34 -3.30
CA PHE A 697 -13.28 21.94 -4.33
C PHE A 697 -14.17 23.00 -3.70
N VAL A 698 -14.20 24.20 -4.29
CA VAL A 698 -15.06 25.30 -3.84
C VAL A 698 -16.08 25.63 -4.92
N VAL A 699 -17.31 25.99 -4.53
CA VAL A 699 -18.36 26.45 -5.47
C VAL A 699 -17.87 27.67 -6.24
N CYS A 700 -18.08 27.68 -7.55
CA CYS A 700 -17.66 28.80 -8.41
C CYS A 700 -18.41 30.08 -8.02
N PRO A 701 -17.71 31.19 -7.69
CA PRO A 701 -18.37 32.42 -7.26
C PRO A 701 -19.06 33.18 -8.39
N GLU A 702 -18.67 32.99 -9.67
CA GLU A 702 -19.33 33.67 -10.80
C GLU A 702 -20.70 33.07 -11.16
N CYS A 703 -20.84 31.75 -11.09
CA CYS A 703 -22.08 31.07 -11.49
C CYS A 703 -22.82 30.41 -10.34
N GLU A 704 -22.31 30.50 -9.11
CA GLU A 704 -22.88 29.88 -7.90
C GLU A 704 -23.16 28.38 -8.08
N GLY A 705 -22.34 27.69 -8.87
CA GLY A 705 -22.49 26.26 -9.16
C GLY A 705 -23.47 25.91 -10.28
N THR A 706 -24.19 26.87 -10.87
CA THR A 706 -25.15 26.62 -11.97
C THR A 706 -24.49 26.15 -13.27
N ARG A 707 -23.19 26.42 -13.45
CA ARG A 707 -22.35 26.03 -14.61
C ARG A 707 -22.65 26.77 -15.92
N PHE A 708 -23.70 27.57 -15.99
CA PHE A 708 -24.11 28.29 -17.19
C PHE A 708 -23.88 29.79 -17.05
N ARG A 709 -23.95 30.50 -18.18
CA ARG A 709 -24.02 31.97 -18.20
C ARG A 709 -25.43 32.44 -17.83
N PRO A 710 -25.59 33.64 -17.24
CA PRO A 710 -26.90 34.17 -16.86
C PRO A 710 -27.93 34.17 -17.99
N GLU A 711 -27.53 34.54 -19.21
CA GLU A 711 -28.39 34.59 -20.40
C GLU A 711 -29.08 33.26 -20.74
N ILE A 712 -28.43 32.13 -20.41
CA ILE A 712 -28.97 30.78 -20.64
C ILE A 712 -30.03 30.42 -19.58
N LEU A 713 -29.89 30.96 -18.38
CA LEU A 713 -30.80 30.73 -17.25
C LEU A 713 -32.09 31.56 -17.36
N GLU A 714 -32.19 32.45 -18.36
CA GLU A 714 -33.43 33.16 -18.67
C GLU A 714 -34.43 32.35 -19.51
N VAL A 715 -34.07 31.13 -19.93
CA VAL A 715 -34.95 30.24 -20.71
C VAL A 715 -35.55 29.17 -19.81
N TYR A 716 -36.88 29.08 -19.84
CA TYR A 716 -37.64 28.16 -19.01
C TYR A 716 -38.31 27.08 -19.84
N TYR A 717 -38.32 25.85 -19.31
CA TYR A 717 -39.18 24.77 -19.77
C TYR A 717 -40.06 24.34 -18.61
N ARG A 718 -41.38 24.40 -18.77
CA ARG A 718 -42.37 24.09 -17.71
C ARG A 718 -42.07 24.79 -16.37
N GLY A 719 -41.60 26.05 -16.44
CA GLY A 719 -41.31 26.88 -15.27
C GLY A 719 -39.96 26.64 -14.60
N MET A 720 -39.08 25.79 -15.16
CA MET A 720 -37.74 25.57 -14.63
C MET A 720 -36.66 25.90 -15.67
N THR A 721 -35.55 26.44 -15.21
CA THR A 721 -34.32 26.64 -16.01
C THR A 721 -33.60 25.31 -16.23
N ILE A 722 -32.65 25.30 -17.15
CA ILE A 722 -31.84 24.09 -17.38
C ILE A 722 -30.98 23.70 -16.17
N ALA A 723 -30.53 24.68 -15.37
CA ALA A 723 -29.75 24.42 -14.17
C ALA A 723 -30.61 23.76 -13.08
N GLU A 724 -31.83 24.25 -12.87
CA GLU A 724 -32.79 23.66 -11.91
C GLU A 724 -33.21 22.25 -12.32
N VAL A 725 -33.47 22.02 -13.61
CA VAL A 725 -33.78 20.67 -14.12
C VAL A 725 -32.65 19.69 -13.85
N LEU A 726 -31.39 20.13 -13.92
CA LEU A 726 -30.23 19.30 -13.62
C LEU A 726 -30.07 18.99 -12.11
N GLN A 727 -30.73 19.75 -11.24
CA GLN A 727 -30.77 19.48 -9.79
C GLN A 727 -31.89 18.51 -9.39
N LEU A 728 -32.84 18.20 -10.28
CA LEU A 728 -33.88 17.21 -10.01
C LEU A 728 -33.28 15.82 -9.82
N SER A 729 -33.83 15.07 -8.88
CA SER A 729 -33.58 13.63 -8.77
C SER A 729 -34.03 12.89 -10.03
N ALA A 730 -33.46 11.72 -10.31
CA ALA A 730 -33.85 10.92 -11.47
C ALA A 730 -35.36 10.56 -11.45
N ARG A 731 -35.94 10.34 -10.25
CA ARG A 731 -37.38 10.12 -10.06
C ARG A 731 -38.20 11.33 -10.48
N GLU A 732 -37.81 12.52 -10.03
CA GLU A 732 -38.50 13.77 -10.36
C GLU A 732 -38.34 14.12 -11.83
N ALA A 733 -37.13 14.03 -12.37
CA ALA A 733 -36.86 14.28 -13.79
C ALA A 733 -37.68 13.35 -14.69
N PHE A 734 -37.78 12.06 -14.34
CA PHE A 734 -38.62 11.11 -15.07
C PHE A 734 -40.10 11.50 -15.09
N ARG A 735 -40.63 12.04 -13.98
CA ARG A 735 -42.01 12.57 -13.88
C ARG A 735 -42.16 13.91 -14.61
N PHE A 736 -41.21 14.82 -14.45
CA PHE A 736 -41.19 16.16 -15.03
C PHE A 736 -41.21 16.11 -16.57
N PHE A 737 -40.47 15.18 -17.17
CA PHE A 737 -40.42 14.97 -18.62
C PHE A 737 -41.53 14.03 -19.14
N ARG A 738 -42.64 13.86 -18.41
CA ARG A 738 -43.80 13.13 -18.92
C ARG A 738 -44.28 13.75 -20.24
N GLY A 739 -44.41 12.88 -21.25
CA GLY A 739 -44.71 13.26 -22.63
C GLY A 739 -43.49 13.38 -23.55
N GLN A 740 -42.27 13.22 -23.03
CA GLN A 740 -41.04 13.17 -23.81
C GLN A 740 -40.43 11.74 -23.78
N PRO A 741 -40.87 10.83 -24.67
CA PRO A 741 -40.55 9.40 -24.58
C PRO A 741 -39.04 9.14 -24.67
N THR A 742 -38.31 9.88 -25.50
CA THR A 742 -36.85 9.73 -25.62
C THR A 742 -36.13 10.01 -24.31
N ILE A 743 -36.55 11.03 -23.55
CA ILE A 743 -35.95 11.36 -22.25
C ILE A 743 -36.32 10.30 -21.22
N GLN A 744 -37.61 9.92 -21.14
CA GLN A 744 -38.08 8.91 -20.18
C GLN A 744 -37.42 7.55 -20.39
N THR A 745 -37.29 7.07 -21.62
CA THR A 745 -36.60 5.81 -21.93
C THR A 745 -35.13 5.84 -21.50
N ARG A 746 -34.45 6.99 -21.59
CA ARG A 746 -33.05 7.13 -21.15
C ARG A 746 -32.90 7.25 -19.64
N LEU A 747 -33.89 7.80 -18.93
CA LEU A 747 -33.85 7.96 -17.48
C LEU A 747 -34.38 6.74 -16.71
N LYS A 748 -35.30 5.96 -17.31
CA LYS A 748 -35.91 4.76 -16.68
C LYS A 748 -34.87 3.80 -16.09
N PRO A 749 -33.75 3.48 -16.76
CA PRO A 749 -32.74 2.60 -16.19
C PRO A 749 -32.16 3.06 -14.86
N LEU A 750 -32.09 4.38 -14.58
CA LEU A 750 -31.66 4.89 -13.27
C LEU A 750 -32.61 4.44 -12.15
N LEU A 751 -33.92 4.44 -12.43
CA LEU A 751 -34.92 3.98 -11.47
C LEU A 751 -34.84 2.47 -11.29
N ASP A 752 -34.66 1.74 -12.39
CA ASP A 752 -34.60 0.27 -12.37
C ASP A 752 -33.37 -0.24 -11.58
N VAL A 753 -32.25 0.51 -11.56
CA VAL A 753 -31.05 0.18 -10.75
C VAL A 753 -31.05 0.82 -9.35
N GLY A 754 -32.10 1.54 -8.96
CA GLY A 754 -32.24 2.17 -7.64
C GLY A 754 -31.35 3.40 -7.42
N LEU A 755 -31.08 4.17 -8.49
CA LEU A 755 -30.44 5.49 -8.48
C LEU A 755 -31.47 6.62 -8.67
N ASP A 756 -32.71 6.38 -8.25
CA ASP A 756 -33.83 7.28 -8.46
C ASP A 756 -33.73 8.57 -7.61
N TYR A 757 -32.95 8.53 -6.52
CA TYR A 757 -32.63 9.70 -5.67
C TYR A 757 -31.52 10.59 -6.23
N LEU A 758 -30.72 10.09 -7.17
CA LEU A 758 -29.53 10.79 -7.66
C LEU A 758 -29.94 11.98 -8.52
N GLN A 759 -29.36 13.16 -8.27
CA GLN A 759 -29.61 14.31 -9.13
C GLN A 759 -29.00 14.07 -10.51
N ILE A 760 -29.77 14.29 -11.58
CA ILE A 760 -29.34 13.91 -12.93
C ILE A 760 -28.12 14.70 -13.43
N GLY A 761 -27.88 15.89 -12.85
CA GLY A 761 -26.76 16.79 -13.14
C GLY A 761 -25.60 16.72 -12.16
N GLN A 762 -25.71 15.94 -11.08
CA GLN A 762 -24.66 15.80 -10.08
C GLN A 762 -23.33 15.34 -10.72
N PRO A 763 -22.18 15.97 -10.40
CA PRO A 763 -20.90 15.59 -10.97
C PRO A 763 -20.54 14.12 -10.68
N ALA A 764 -20.11 13.38 -11.69
CA ALA A 764 -19.84 11.95 -11.58
C ALA A 764 -18.63 11.61 -10.70
N ASN A 765 -17.74 12.57 -10.46
CA ASN A 765 -16.63 12.43 -9.51
C ASN A 765 -17.09 12.49 -8.04
N THR A 766 -18.34 12.89 -7.78
CA THR A 766 -18.94 12.86 -6.43
C THR A 766 -19.75 11.60 -6.17
N PHE A 767 -19.94 10.74 -7.17
CA PHE A 767 -20.64 9.47 -6.98
C PHE A 767 -19.79 8.51 -6.14
N SER A 768 -20.44 7.81 -5.22
CA SER A 768 -19.87 6.63 -4.57
C SER A 768 -19.51 5.55 -5.61
N GLY A 769 -18.60 4.65 -5.26
CA GLY A 769 -18.24 3.52 -6.13
C GLY A 769 -19.45 2.68 -6.55
N GLY A 770 -20.39 2.45 -5.62
CA GLY A 770 -21.64 1.75 -5.87
C GLY A 770 -22.62 2.51 -6.78
N GLU A 771 -22.67 3.85 -6.72
CA GLU A 771 -23.47 4.67 -7.64
C GLU A 771 -22.86 4.68 -9.04
N ALA A 772 -21.54 4.89 -9.14
CA ALA A 772 -20.81 4.85 -10.40
C ALA A 772 -21.01 3.50 -11.11
N GLN A 773 -20.94 2.40 -10.37
CA GLN A 773 -21.17 1.06 -10.89
C GLN A 773 -22.62 0.85 -11.37
N ARG A 774 -23.61 1.23 -10.55
CA ARG A 774 -25.03 1.11 -10.93
C ARG A 774 -25.37 1.95 -12.16
N LEU A 775 -24.72 3.11 -12.33
CA LEU A 775 -24.84 3.92 -13.55
C LEU A 775 -24.25 3.23 -14.79
N LYS A 776 -23.11 2.53 -14.66
CA LYS A 776 -22.57 1.67 -15.74
C LYS A 776 -23.58 0.57 -16.11
N LEU A 777 -24.18 -0.10 -15.12
CA LEU A 777 -25.21 -1.13 -15.36
C LEU A 777 -26.47 -0.55 -16.02
N ALA A 778 -26.92 0.63 -15.59
CA ALA A 778 -28.05 1.33 -16.19
C ALA A 778 -27.81 1.64 -17.68
N SER A 779 -26.56 1.93 -18.07
CA SER A 779 -26.24 2.16 -19.49
C SER A 779 -26.40 0.93 -20.36
N LEU A 780 -26.16 -0.27 -19.81
CA LEU A 780 -26.35 -1.55 -20.51
C LEU A 780 -27.82 -1.90 -20.66
N LEU A 781 -28.62 -1.63 -19.62
CA LEU A 781 -30.08 -1.75 -19.70
C LEU A 781 -30.72 -0.77 -20.69
N ALA A 782 -30.05 0.36 -20.95
CA ALA A 782 -30.50 1.34 -21.94
C ALA A 782 -30.24 0.92 -23.40
N GLU A 783 -29.48 -0.16 -23.64
CA GLU A 783 -29.20 -0.65 -24.99
C GLU A 783 -30.41 -1.39 -25.58
N THR A 784 -30.79 -1.02 -26.80
CA THR A 784 -31.95 -1.61 -27.48
C THR A 784 -31.62 -2.89 -28.25
N LYS A 785 -30.35 -3.26 -28.39
CA LYS A 785 -29.90 -4.46 -29.12
C LYS A 785 -29.51 -5.53 -28.11
N VAL A 786 -30.03 -6.74 -28.28
CA VAL A 786 -29.57 -7.91 -27.52
C VAL A 786 -28.13 -8.22 -27.94
N THR A 787 -27.18 -7.82 -27.10
CA THR A 787 -25.78 -8.20 -27.23
C THR A 787 -25.57 -9.35 -26.24
N ARG A 788 -25.25 -10.56 -26.71
CA ARG A 788 -24.95 -11.70 -25.79
C ARG A 788 -23.57 -11.49 -25.15
N THR A 789 -23.49 -10.49 -24.29
CA THR A 789 -22.23 -10.00 -23.71
C THR A 789 -21.95 -10.70 -22.39
N LEU A 790 -20.69 -11.08 -22.16
CA LEU A 790 -20.22 -11.55 -20.85
C LEU A 790 -19.80 -10.33 -20.01
N LEU A 791 -20.50 -10.12 -18.90
CA LEU A 791 -20.22 -9.06 -17.95
C LEU A 791 -19.34 -9.62 -16.82
N LEU A 792 -18.16 -9.05 -16.66
CA LEU A 792 -17.21 -9.40 -15.61
C LEU A 792 -17.23 -8.33 -14.52
N LEU A 793 -17.54 -8.71 -13.29
CA LEU A 793 -17.59 -7.81 -12.14
C LEU A 793 -16.64 -8.29 -11.05
N ASP A 794 -15.87 -7.38 -10.48
CA ASP A 794 -14.98 -7.66 -9.35
C ASP A 794 -15.47 -6.91 -8.11
N GLU A 795 -15.87 -7.68 -7.09
CA GLU A 795 -16.45 -7.23 -5.82
C GLU A 795 -17.50 -6.11 -5.97
N PRO A 796 -18.57 -6.34 -6.76
CA PRO A 796 -19.55 -5.31 -7.04
C PRO A 796 -20.41 -4.91 -5.83
N THR A 797 -20.43 -5.72 -4.77
CA THR A 797 -21.18 -5.38 -3.55
C THR A 797 -20.33 -4.68 -2.50
N ARG A 798 -19.08 -4.36 -2.82
CA ARG A 798 -18.21 -3.58 -1.95
C ARG A 798 -18.89 -2.25 -1.62
N GLY A 799 -19.02 -1.99 -0.33
CA GLY A 799 -19.66 -0.79 0.23
C GLY A 799 -21.13 -0.58 -0.04
N LEU A 800 -21.84 -1.66 -0.39
CA LEU A 800 -23.28 -1.63 -0.46
C LEU A 800 -23.92 -2.09 0.83
N HIS A 801 -24.97 -1.39 1.24
CA HIS A 801 -25.83 -1.84 2.31
C HIS A 801 -26.58 -3.13 1.89
N PRO A 802 -26.86 -4.07 2.81
CA PRO A 802 -27.60 -5.29 2.50
C PRO A 802 -28.89 -5.09 1.69
N ALA A 803 -29.67 -4.05 2.01
CA ALA A 803 -30.88 -3.73 1.25
C ALA A 803 -30.62 -3.30 -0.21
N ASP A 804 -29.45 -2.72 -0.49
CA ASP A 804 -29.05 -2.31 -1.85
C ASP A 804 -28.59 -3.51 -2.70
N ILE A 805 -28.11 -4.58 -2.06
CA ILE A 805 -27.71 -5.81 -2.74
C ILE A 805 -28.92 -6.50 -3.38
N ASP A 806 -30.06 -6.52 -2.69
CA ASP A 806 -31.29 -7.08 -3.25
C ASP A 806 -31.66 -6.39 -4.58
N ARG A 807 -31.51 -5.06 -4.66
CA ARG A 807 -31.73 -4.27 -5.88
C ARG A 807 -30.70 -4.57 -6.97
N LEU A 808 -29.44 -4.73 -6.59
CA LEU A 808 -28.37 -5.06 -7.52
C LEU A 808 -28.54 -6.48 -8.09
N MET A 809 -28.95 -7.43 -7.26
CA MET A 809 -29.30 -8.79 -7.69
C MET A 809 -30.45 -8.77 -8.71
N GLN A 810 -31.49 -7.95 -8.49
CA GLN A 810 -32.57 -7.75 -9.47
C GLN A 810 -32.03 -7.17 -10.78
N THR A 811 -31.11 -6.19 -10.70
CA THR A 811 -30.45 -5.60 -11.87
C THR A 811 -29.71 -6.64 -12.71
N TRP A 812 -28.93 -7.52 -12.08
CA TRP A 812 -28.26 -8.61 -12.80
C TRP A 812 -29.25 -9.60 -13.41
N ARG A 813 -30.37 -9.89 -12.73
CA ARG A 813 -31.41 -10.76 -13.27
C ARG A 813 -32.05 -10.16 -14.52
N MET A 814 -32.33 -8.86 -14.54
CA MET A 814 -32.82 -8.17 -15.75
C MET A 814 -31.81 -8.28 -16.91
N LEU A 815 -30.50 -8.16 -16.64
CA LEU A 815 -29.47 -8.34 -17.67
C LEU A 815 -29.44 -9.79 -18.21
N LEU A 816 -29.62 -10.79 -17.34
CA LEU A 816 -29.74 -12.19 -17.77
C LEU A 816 -30.96 -12.42 -18.67
N GLU A 817 -32.10 -11.77 -18.37
CA GLU A 817 -33.32 -11.86 -19.18
C GLU A 817 -33.14 -11.28 -20.60
N VAL A 818 -32.34 -10.21 -20.72
CA VAL A 818 -31.92 -9.66 -22.03
C VAL A 818 -31.02 -10.64 -22.79
N GLY A 819 -30.39 -11.61 -22.11
CA GLY A 819 -29.56 -12.67 -22.69
C GLY A 819 -28.06 -12.51 -22.43
N HIS A 820 -27.66 -11.63 -21.51
CA HIS A 820 -26.28 -11.50 -21.05
C HIS A 820 -25.87 -12.69 -20.17
N THR A 821 -24.56 -12.84 -19.95
CA THR A 821 -24.00 -13.72 -18.92
C THR A 821 -23.29 -12.84 -17.89
N VAL A 822 -23.45 -13.14 -16.60
CA VAL A 822 -22.86 -12.34 -15.52
C VAL A 822 -21.93 -13.23 -14.71
N LEU A 823 -20.66 -12.87 -14.66
CA LEU A 823 -19.64 -13.52 -13.84
C LEU A 823 -19.09 -12.51 -12.83
N ILE A 824 -19.17 -12.86 -11.55
CA ILE A 824 -18.85 -11.96 -10.44
C ILE A 824 -17.78 -12.59 -9.56
N ALA A 825 -16.70 -11.88 -9.23
CA ALA A 825 -15.87 -12.24 -8.08
C ALA A 825 -16.45 -11.62 -6.81
N GLU A 826 -16.87 -12.44 -5.85
CA GLU A 826 -17.55 -11.96 -4.65
C GLU A 826 -17.45 -12.98 -3.50
N SER A 827 -17.46 -12.48 -2.26
CA SER A 827 -17.44 -13.34 -1.06
C SER A 827 -18.68 -13.14 -0.17
N ARG A 828 -19.58 -12.23 -0.53
CA ARG A 828 -20.77 -11.91 0.25
C ARG A 828 -21.84 -12.99 0.14
N LEU A 829 -22.26 -13.53 1.30
CA LEU A 829 -23.21 -14.65 1.39
C LEU A 829 -24.54 -14.39 0.67
N GLN A 830 -25.05 -13.15 0.67
CA GLN A 830 -26.29 -12.80 -0.04
C GLN A 830 -26.20 -13.01 -1.56
N VAL A 831 -25.05 -12.65 -2.16
CA VAL A 831 -24.80 -12.83 -3.60
C VAL A 831 -24.56 -14.30 -3.91
N LEU A 832 -23.77 -14.97 -3.08
CA LEU A 832 -23.48 -16.39 -3.21
C LEU A 832 -24.76 -17.23 -3.15
N ALA A 833 -25.63 -16.96 -2.18
CA ALA A 833 -26.91 -17.67 -2.02
C ALA A 833 -27.82 -17.51 -3.24
N GLY A 834 -27.81 -16.33 -3.86
CA GLY A 834 -28.62 -16.01 -5.02
C GLY A 834 -28.01 -16.38 -6.37
N ALA A 835 -26.79 -16.92 -6.41
CA ALA A 835 -26.09 -17.32 -7.64
C ALA A 835 -26.70 -18.58 -8.26
N ASP A 836 -26.63 -18.71 -9.58
CA ASP A 836 -27.04 -19.94 -10.27
C ASP A 836 -25.91 -20.99 -10.27
N HIS A 837 -24.66 -20.53 -10.21
CA HIS A 837 -23.47 -21.38 -10.16
C HIS A 837 -22.36 -20.69 -9.36
N LEU A 838 -21.65 -21.45 -8.54
CA LEU A 838 -20.52 -21.03 -7.72
C LEU A 838 -19.26 -21.77 -8.16
N ILE A 839 -18.15 -21.05 -8.18
CA ILE A 839 -16.81 -21.58 -8.39
C ILE A 839 -15.95 -21.07 -7.24
N GLU A 840 -15.40 -21.98 -6.43
CA GLU A 840 -14.60 -21.61 -5.26
C GLU A 840 -13.12 -21.87 -5.50
N LEU A 841 -12.30 -20.83 -5.33
CA LEU A 841 -10.85 -20.89 -5.38
C LEU A 841 -10.24 -21.07 -3.99
N GLY A 842 -9.17 -21.85 -3.90
CA GLY A 842 -8.39 -22.05 -2.68
C GLY A 842 -7.38 -23.19 -2.83
N PRO A 843 -7.09 -23.95 -1.75
CA PRO A 843 -7.64 -23.86 -0.38
C PRO A 843 -7.12 -22.69 0.46
N GLY A 844 -6.05 -22.01 0.03
CA GLY A 844 -5.42 -20.88 0.71
C GLY A 844 -5.10 -19.72 -0.25
N PRO A 845 -4.34 -18.71 0.21
CA PRO A 845 -3.85 -17.62 -0.63
C PRO A 845 -2.60 -17.99 -1.44
N ALA A 846 -2.31 -17.22 -2.50
CA ALA A 846 -1.05 -17.29 -3.26
C ALA A 846 -0.69 -18.71 -3.71
N ALA A 847 0.48 -19.24 -3.32
CA ALA A 847 0.97 -20.56 -3.72
C ALA A 847 0.10 -21.73 -3.21
N GLU A 848 -0.64 -21.54 -2.11
CA GLU A 848 -1.65 -22.50 -1.63
C GLU A 848 -3.01 -22.32 -2.31
N GLY A 849 -3.18 -21.25 -3.10
CA GLY A 849 -4.36 -20.94 -3.86
C GLY A 849 -4.28 -21.44 -5.30
N GLY A 850 -4.98 -20.74 -6.21
CA GLY A 850 -4.88 -21.01 -7.64
C GLY A 850 -5.58 -22.28 -8.12
N LYS A 851 -6.31 -22.99 -7.24
CA LYS A 851 -7.06 -24.21 -7.57
C LYS A 851 -8.55 -24.00 -7.34
N ILE A 852 -9.37 -24.63 -8.18
CA ILE A 852 -10.81 -24.74 -7.92
C ILE A 852 -11.01 -25.89 -6.93
N ILE A 853 -11.48 -25.58 -5.72
CA ILE A 853 -11.70 -26.55 -4.63
C ILE A 853 -13.14 -27.07 -4.58
N ALA A 854 -14.09 -26.31 -5.13
CA ALA A 854 -15.49 -26.69 -5.26
C ALA A 854 -16.16 -25.94 -6.42
N THR A 855 -17.12 -26.58 -7.08
CA THR A 855 -17.98 -25.98 -8.10
C THR A 855 -19.38 -26.59 -8.03
N GLY A 856 -20.42 -25.82 -8.30
CA GLY A 856 -21.81 -26.27 -8.19
C GLY A 856 -22.79 -25.16 -7.84
N SER A 857 -24.00 -25.52 -7.45
CA SER A 857 -24.99 -24.61 -6.89
C SER A 857 -24.64 -24.21 -5.45
N PRO A 858 -25.21 -23.11 -4.94
CA PRO A 858 -25.04 -22.73 -3.54
C PRO A 858 -25.42 -23.84 -2.56
N GLN A 859 -26.49 -24.59 -2.85
CA GLN A 859 -26.90 -25.74 -2.03
C GLN A 859 -25.84 -26.86 -2.03
N GLU A 860 -25.28 -27.20 -3.19
CA GLU A 860 -24.24 -28.24 -3.29
C GLU A 860 -22.97 -27.85 -2.51
N LEU A 861 -22.51 -26.60 -2.66
CA LEU A 861 -21.34 -26.10 -1.93
C LEU A 861 -21.55 -26.08 -0.41
N SER A 862 -22.77 -25.80 0.07
CA SER A 862 -23.07 -25.80 1.51
C SER A 862 -22.84 -27.16 2.19
N THR A 863 -22.89 -28.24 1.40
CA THR A 863 -22.68 -29.62 1.87
C THR A 863 -21.31 -30.18 1.50
N ASN A 864 -20.52 -29.47 0.71
CA ASN A 864 -19.23 -29.94 0.22
C ASN A 864 -18.15 -29.78 1.32
N PRO A 865 -17.51 -30.86 1.78
CA PRO A 865 -16.49 -30.79 2.83
C PRO A 865 -15.19 -30.08 2.41
N THR A 866 -14.90 -29.98 1.11
CA THR A 866 -13.71 -29.26 0.62
C THR A 866 -13.94 -27.75 0.52
N SER A 867 -15.21 -27.31 0.56
CA SER A 867 -15.59 -25.90 0.46
C SER A 867 -15.27 -25.15 1.75
N ARG A 868 -14.54 -24.04 1.65
CA ARG A 868 -14.28 -23.13 2.77
C ARG A 868 -15.49 -22.23 3.04
N ILE A 869 -16.26 -21.90 2.01
CA ILE A 869 -17.47 -21.09 2.13
C ILE A 869 -18.69 -21.91 2.57
N GLY A 870 -18.69 -23.22 2.31
CA GLY A 870 -19.79 -24.15 2.62
C GLY A 870 -20.34 -24.03 4.05
N PRO A 871 -19.50 -24.05 5.11
CA PRO A 871 -19.95 -23.88 6.49
C PRO A 871 -20.71 -22.57 6.75
N TYR A 872 -20.31 -21.47 6.09
CA TYR A 872 -20.96 -20.17 6.22
C TYR A 872 -22.28 -20.10 5.45
N LEU A 873 -22.38 -20.76 4.30
CA LEU A 873 -23.65 -20.91 3.59
C LEU A 873 -24.66 -21.73 4.41
N LYS A 874 -24.17 -22.74 5.14
CA LYS A 874 -25.01 -23.58 6.01
C LYS A 874 -25.49 -22.86 7.28
N SER A 875 -24.65 -22.01 7.89
CA SER A 875 -24.99 -21.29 9.13
C SER A 875 -25.96 -20.12 8.94
N THR A 876 -26.29 -19.78 7.70
CA THR A 876 -27.22 -18.69 7.37
C THR A 876 -28.67 -19.17 7.22
N PHE A 877 -28.93 -20.45 7.55
CA PHE A 877 -30.27 -21.08 7.62
C PHE A 877 -30.80 -21.21 9.03
#